data_AF-A0AA35KXB9-F1
#
_entry.id   AF-A0AA35KXB9-F1
#
_cell.length_a   1.000
_cell.length_b   1.000
_cell.length_c   1.000
_cell.angle_alpha   90.00
_cell.angle_beta   90.00
_cell.angle_gamma   90.00
#
_symmetry.space_group_name_H-M   'P 1'
#
loop_
_entity.id
_entity.type
_entity.pdbx_description
1 polymer ?
#
loop_
_entity_poly.entity_id
_entity_poly.type
_entity_poly.pdbx_seq_one_letter_code
_entity_poly.pdbx_strand_id
1 'polypeptide(L)'
;MELVSSEEPVVMRDDNKRRRRRMKPHSTASNLSSTELISIEFILPTSNMLIDIASNCTVEQMKAQVWMRAIERNQTSDFYHKFTPDQFVLQYQKKGQWYEIYDKHQIIQTLDCILYWKVLQKKVGKIHVIQKQKPTEDVQKFQKQLNYLIGYDVTDVSNVHDDELEFARRRLVTPRTIEVTCRDPKLYSMHPWITSKPLPDYLLSKIVNNNILINIHRGTTSQKIKVPIEDSPDLILQSFFTKMAKKKSLMNIPEDYSELNFVLRVSGRDEYIVGDTPLKNFHWIRQCLKNEDEIHLVLDEPPDPNQDEVQKEEWPLVDDCTGVSGYHEQLTIDGKDHERVFTISLWDCNRKFRVKIIGIDIPVLPRNTDLTVFVEANIQHGQQLLSQKRTTAKPFTEEVLWNTWLEFDIKIKDLPKGALLTLQVYCGKAPASSAKANLHLHDSPSSDAKCKTQLLYYVNILLIDHRSLLRTGDYVLHMWKFPGKGEEQGSINADKLTSATNPDKDNSMAVSIVLDKYCHPIALPKHKIASDPQADRARAEMPNQLRKQLEEIIATDLLNPLTPEDKELLWHFRYESIKHPKAYPKLLSSVKWGQQEIVAETYQLLSKRDAWDQSTLDVGLTLQLLDCNFSDENVRAMAVQKLEGLEDDDVLHYLLQLVQAVKFEPYHDSALARFLLKRGLRNKRIGHFLFWFLRSEIAQSMHYQQRFAVILEAYLRGCGKAMLQDFMKQVQVTELLHKVTMDMKSVSAEKHDVTPQVIAQLKQKLEKLQDSKFPECFRVPYDPGLKAGALVIEKCKVMASKKKPLWLEFKCADPTSLSNETIGIIFKHGDDLRQDMLILQVLSALCCAVNLQGRR
;
A
#
# COMPACT_ATOMS: atom_id res chain seq x y z
N MET A 1 -13.45 44.81 5.29
CA MET A 1 -13.06 45.99 6.09
C MET A 1 -12.34 45.44 7.30
N GLU A 2 -11.06 45.62 7.56
CA GLU A 2 -10.01 46.50 7.02
C GLU A 2 -8.76 45.67 6.69
N LEU A 3 -8.04 46.10 5.65
CA LEU A 3 -6.77 45.52 5.20
C LEU A 3 -5.63 46.18 5.98
N VAL A 4 -4.79 45.38 6.65
CA VAL A 4 -3.47 45.82 7.12
C VAL A 4 -2.42 45.00 6.41
N SER A 5 -1.72 45.69 5.51
CA SER A 5 -0.53 45.25 4.78
C SER A 5 0.66 45.10 5.73
N SER A 6 1.34 43.95 5.66
CA SER A 6 2.76 43.88 5.99
C SER A 6 3.45 43.02 4.93
N GLU A 7 4.16 43.71 4.04
CA GLU A 7 5.09 43.11 3.09
C GLU A 7 6.35 42.68 3.87
N GLU A 8 6.72 41.41 3.75
CA GLU A 8 8.09 40.94 4.06
C GLU A 8 8.68 40.31 2.78
N PRO A 9 10.00 40.43 2.57
CA PRO A 9 10.59 40.35 1.24
C PRO A 9 10.63 38.93 0.68
N VAL A 10 10.26 38.83 -0.59
CA VAL A 10 10.42 37.64 -1.44
C VAL A 10 11.91 37.35 -1.62
N VAL A 11 12.40 36.27 -1.03
CA VAL A 11 13.72 35.71 -1.35
C VAL A 11 13.52 34.61 -2.40
N MET A 12 14.03 34.88 -3.60
CA MET A 12 14.04 33.97 -4.74
C MET A 12 14.71 32.63 -4.40
N ARG A 13 14.10 31.53 -4.88
CA ARG A 13 14.64 30.17 -4.84
C ARG A 13 15.82 30.07 -5.80
N ASP A 14 16.98 29.66 -5.27
CA ASP A 14 18.04 29.06 -6.07
C ASP A 14 18.01 27.54 -5.91
N ASP A 15 17.95 26.85 -7.05
CA ASP A 15 18.08 25.41 -7.18
C ASP A 15 19.46 24.95 -6.72
N ASN A 16 19.53 24.05 -5.72
CA ASN A 16 20.65 23.13 -5.59
C ASN A 16 20.38 21.93 -4.67
N LYS A 17 20.35 20.74 -5.29
CA LYS A 17 20.86 19.44 -4.82
C LYS A 17 20.64 19.11 -3.33
N ARG A 18 19.63 18.27 -3.07
CA ARG A 18 19.40 17.56 -1.79
C ARG A 18 20.61 16.68 -1.41
N ARG A 19 21.63 17.27 -0.76
CA ARG A 19 22.58 16.54 0.08
C ARG A 19 22.00 16.48 1.50
N ARG A 20 21.56 15.30 1.92
CA ARG A 20 21.27 14.99 3.33
C ARG A 20 22.56 15.22 4.15
N ARG A 21 22.69 16.36 4.83
CA ARG A 21 23.72 16.56 5.85
C ARG A 21 23.33 15.71 7.08
N ARG A 22 24.07 14.62 7.30
CA ARG A 22 24.12 13.91 8.60
C ARG A 22 24.59 14.93 9.66
N MET A 23 23.70 15.32 10.57
CA MET A 23 24.09 16.05 11.78
C MET A 23 24.59 15.05 12.83
N LYS A 24 25.80 15.27 13.34
CA LYS A 24 26.36 14.52 14.48
C LYS A 24 25.55 14.84 15.75
N PRO A 25 25.19 13.85 16.58
CA PRO A 25 24.53 14.11 17.85
C PRO A 25 25.55 14.70 18.84
N HIS A 26 25.23 15.85 19.41
CA HIS A 26 25.92 16.35 20.59
C HIS A 26 25.56 15.45 21.78
N SER A 27 26.57 14.78 22.33
CA SER A 27 26.48 14.08 23.61
C SER A 27 26.53 15.10 24.74
N THR A 28 25.48 15.15 25.55
CA THR A 28 25.58 15.57 26.94
C THR A 28 24.89 14.51 27.78
N ALA A 29 25.70 13.60 28.32
CA ALA A 29 25.29 12.77 29.43
C ALA A 29 25.13 13.68 30.65
N SER A 30 23.90 14.11 30.93
CA SER A 30 23.57 14.79 32.18
C SER A 30 22.09 14.63 32.51
N ASN A 31 21.83 14.00 33.66
CA ASN A 31 20.60 13.95 34.46
C ASN A 31 19.43 13.07 33.93
N LEU A 32 19.42 11.80 34.39
CA LEU A 32 18.33 10.83 34.16
C LEU A 32 17.19 10.88 35.20
N SER A 33 17.09 11.89 36.08
CA SER A 33 16.23 11.82 37.28
C SER A 33 15.14 12.88 37.42
N SER A 34 14.75 13.60 36.36
CA SER A 34 13.58 14.50 36.42
C SER A 34 12.74 14.39 35.17
N THR A 35 11.46 14.02 35.33
CA THR A 35 10.45 14.13 34.27
C THR A 35 10.46 15.56 33.74
N GLU A 36 10.83 15.75 32.47
CA GLU A 36 10.88 17.07 31.85
C GLU A 36 9.44 17.63 31.80
N LEU A 37 9.22 18.80 32.40
CA LEU A 37 7.96 19.51 32.26
C LEU A 37 8.03 20.38 31.00
N ILE A 38 6.99 20.30 30.18
CA ILE A 38 6.87 21.07 28.94
C ILE A 38 5.79 22.11 29.15
N SER A 39 6.17 23.39 29.11
CA SER A 39 5.24 24.52 29.19
C SER A 39 4.55 24.76 27.85
N ILE A 40 3.22 24.63 27.82
CA ILE A 40 2.41 24.78 26.61
C ILE A 40 1.28 25.78 26.85
N GLU A 41 1.14 26.74 25.95
CA GLU A 41 0.00 27.66 25.89
C GLU A 41 -1.13 27.02 25.08
N PHE A 42 -2.25 26.74 25.73
CA PHE A 42 -3.48 26.26 25.10
C PHE A 42 -4.40 27.43 24.80
N ILE A 43 -4.77 27.56 23.53
CA ILE A 43 -5.75 28.53 23.03
C ILE A 43 -7.09 27.81 22.96
N LEU A 44 -7.95 28.07 23.95
CA LEU A 44 -9.29 27.48 24.00
C LEU A 44 -10.33 28.44 23.40
N PRO A 45 -11.54 27.95 23.09
CA PRO A 45 -12.61 28.81 22.58
C PRO A 45 -13.02 29.96 23.51
N THR A 46 -12.78 29.83 24.82
CA THR A 46 -13.24 30.81 25.84
C THR A 46 -12.10 31.59 26.49
N SER A 47 -10.90 31.01 26.61
CA SER A 47 -9.74 31.64 27.27
C SER A 47 -8.43 30.94 26.89
N ASN A 48 -7.30 31.61 27.12
CA ASN A 48 -5.98 31.00 26.93
C ASN A 48 -5.40 30.58 28.28
N MET A 49 -4.66 29.48 28.32
CA MET A 49 -4.00 29.00 29.54
C MET A 49 -2.62 28.43 29.28
N LEU A 50 -1.67 28.78 30.15
CA LEU A 50 -0.36 28.15 30.21
C LEU A 50 -0.40 26.98 31.20
N ILE A 51 0.01 25.79 30.75
CA ILE A 51 0.05 24.55 31.55
C ILE A 51 1.40 23.89 31.36
N ASP A 52 2.03 23.50 32.47
CA ASP A 52 3.18 22.61 32.48
C ASP A 52 2.73 21.16 32.49
N ILE A 53 3.11 20.40 31.46
CA ILE A 53 2.70 19.01 31.27
C ILE A 53 3.93 18.10 31.32
N ALA A 54 3.80 16.96 31.99
CA ALA A 54 4.82 15.93 32.03
C ALA A 54 5.11 15.38 30.63
N SER A 55 6.38 15.31 30.23
CA SER A 55 6.80 14.89 28.90
C SER A 55 6.40 13.46 28.50
N ASN A 56 6.19 12.59 29.50
CA ASN A 56 5.82 11.19 29.34
C ASN A 56 4.30 10.92 29.43
N CYS A 57 3.49 11.96 29.62
CA CYS A 57 2.04 11.91 29.58
C CYS A 57 1.55 11.64 28.15
N THR A 58 0.40 10.97 28.01
CA THR A 58 -0.26 10.78 26.70
C THR A 58 -1.03 12.02 26.27
N VAL A 59 -1.35 12.12 24.98
CA VAL A 59 -2.22 13.18 24.44
C VAL A 59 -3.60 13.18 25.10
N GLU A 60 -4.19 12.01 25.34
CA GLU A 60 -5.48 11.86 26.03
C GLU A 60 -5.45 12.44 27.44
N GLN A 61 -4.40 12.11 28.20
CA GLN A 61 -4.20 12.63 29.55
C GLN A 61 -3.92 14.14 29.55
N MET A 62 -3.11 14.65 28.60
CA MET A 62 -2.92 16.09 28.41
C MET A 62 -4.26 16.78 28.14
N LYS A 63 -5.06 16.24 27.24
CA LYS A 63 -6.37 16.78 26.89
C LYS A 63 -7.31 16.80 28.10
N ALA A 64 -7.31 15.75 28.92
CA ALA A 64 -8.08 15.68 30.15
C ALA A 64 -7.63 16.73 31.18
N GLN A 65 -6.31 16.90 31.38
CA GLN A 65 -5.76 17.93 32.29
C GLN A 65 -6.12 19.35 31.83
N VAL A 66 -6.01 19.63 30.54
CA VAL A 66 -6.42 20.92 29.95
C VAL A 66 -7.91 21.16 30.17
N TRP A 67 -8.75 20.14 29.97
CA TRP A 67 -10.19 20.24 30.15
C TRP A 67 -10.59 20.49 31.62
N MET A 68 -10.00 19.75 32.56
CA MET A 68 -10.20 19.93 34.00
C MET A 68 -9.83 21.35 34.44
N ARG A 69 -8.65 21.85 34.06
CA ARG A 69 -8.23 23.21 34.40
C ARG A 69 -9.08 24.30 33.72
N ALA A 70 -9.64 24.02 32.55
CA ALA A 70 -10.58 24.92 31.89
C ALA A 70 -11.88 25.07 32.69
N ILE A 71 -12.38 23.99 33.29
CA ILE A 71 -13.56 24.00 34.18
C ILE A 71 -13.23 24.77 35.47
N GLU A 72 -12.06 24.53 36.07
CA GLU A 72 -11.66 25.17 37.33
C GLU A 72 -11.45 26.70 37.21
N ARG A 73 -10.95 27.18 36.06
CA ARG A 73 -10.61 28.61 35.86
C ARG A 73 -11.73 29.47 35.28
N ASN A 74 -12.65 28.91 34.49
CA ASN A 74 -13.65 29.72 33.78
C ASN A 74 -14.91 29.94 34.60
N GLN A 75 -15.36 31.21 34.68
CA GLN A 75 -16.66 31.60 35.23
C GLN A 75 -17.85 31.08 34.39
N THR A 76 -17.61 30.67 33.14
CA THR A 76 -18.59 30.04 32.24
C THR A 76 -18.47 28.51 32.28
N SER A 77 -18.76 27.90 33.44
CA SER A 77 -18.79 26.44 33.63
C SER A 77 -19.70 25.75 32.60
N ASP A 78 -20.79 26.41 32.23
CA ASP A 78 -21.84 25.87 31.34
C ASP A 78 -21.32 25.45 29.95
N PHE A 79 -20.31 26.13 29.40
CA PHE A 79 -19.76 25.74 28.09
C PHE A 79 -19.05 24.38 28.17
N TYR A 80 -18.17 24.20 29.16
CA TYR A 80 -17.38 22.97 29.31
C TYR A 80 -18.15 21.81 29.92
N HIS A 81 -19.30 22.08 30.57
CA HIS A 81 -20.26 21.04 30.96
C HIS A 81 -21.16 20.59 29.81
N LYS A 82 -21.41 21.46 28.82
CA LYS A 82 -22.26 21.14 27.67
C LYS A 82 -21.59 20.25 26.63
N PHE A 83 -20.27 20.33 26.52
CA PHE A 83 -19.49 19.57 25.54
C PHE A 83 -18.56 18.56 26.20
N THR A 84 -18.16 17.54 25.45
CA THR A 84 -17.15 16.58 25.90
C THR A 84 -15.79 16.88 25.25
N PRO A 85 -14.66 16.51 25.89
CA PRO A 85 -13.34 16.67 25.29
C PRO A 85 -13.25 16.10 23.87
N ASP A 86 -13.90 14.96 23.60
CA ASP A 86 -13.85 14.24 22.32
C ASP A 86 -14.41 15.01 21.12
N GLN A 87 -15.23 16.03 21.40
CA GLN A 87 -15.76 16.96 20.40
C GLN A 87 -14.75 18.02 19.98
N PHE A 88 -13.56 18.04 20.57
CA PHE A 88 -12.49 18.97 20.23
C PHE A 88 -11.25 18.23 19.70
N VAL A 89 -10.55 18.88 18.78
CA VAL A 89 -9.25 18.47 18.25
C VAL A 89 -8.18 19.43 18.73
N LEU A 90 -6.97 18.91 18.86
CA LEU A 90 -5.79 19.68 19.22
C LEU A 90 -4.99 19.96 17.95
N GLN A 91 -4.73 21.23 17.65
CA GLN A 91 -3.99 21.63 16.45
C GLN A 91 -2.82 22.55 16.78
N TYR A 92 -1.77 22.47 15.96
CA TYR A 92 -0.64 23.38 16.02
C TYR A 92 -0.22 23.81 14.62
N GLN A 93 0.53 24.90 14.54
CA GLN A 93 1.01 25.44 13.28
C GLN A 93 2.51 25.14 13.09
N LYS A 94 2.87 24.61 11.92
CA LYS A 94 4.25 24.34 11.50
C LYS A 94 4.42 24.83 10.07
N LYS A 95 5.36 25.77 9.87
CA LYS A 95 5.66 26.38 8.55
C LYS A 95 4.42 26.88 7.80
N GLY A 96 3.51 27.55 8.50
CA GLY A 96 2.27 28.09 7.92
C GLY A 96 1.12 27.10 7.75
N GLN A 97 1.35 25.79 7.94
CA GLN A 97 0.31 24.76 7.82
C GLN A 97 -0.20 24.30 9.19
N TRP A 98 -1.47 23.89 9.22
CA TRP A 98 -2.14 23.36 10.41
C TRP A 98 -2.03 21.84 10.47
N TYR A 99 -1.61 21.34 11.62
CA TYR A 99 -1.48 19.93 11.92
C TYR A 99 -2.32 19.57 13.14
N GLU A 100 -3.01 18.43 13.08
CA GLU A 100 -3.74 17.84 14.19
C GLU A 100 -2.84 16.88 14.98
N ILE A 101 -2.91 16.99 16.29
CA ILE A 101 -2.39 16.00 17.24
C ILE A 101 -3.44 14.91 17.35
N TYR A 102 -3.33 13.93 16.45
CA TYR A 102 -4.39 12.98 16.17
C TYR A 102 -4.38 11.76 17.11
N ASP A 103 -3.21 11.18 17.39
CA ASP A 103 -3.12 9.96 18.19
C ASP A 103 -3.24 10.26 19.68
N LYS A 104 -4.37 9.85 20.27
CA LYS A 104 -4.66 10.05 21.70
C LYS A 104 -3.69 9.30 22.63
N HIS A 105 -3.08 8.20 22.17
CA HIS A 105 -2.14 7.41 22.97
C HIS A 105 -0.69 7.84 22.78
N GLN A 106 -0.42 8.76 21.84
CA GLN A 106 0.92 9.26 21.62
C GLN A 106 1.45 10.00 22.86
N ILE A 107 2.74 9.81 23.13
CA ILE A 107 3.43 10.48 24.23
C ILE A 107 3.85 11.89 23.80
N ILE A 108 3.62 12.88 24.66
CA ILE A 108 3.78 14.30 24.32
C ILE A 108 5.18 14.64 23.80
N GLN A 109 6.23 14.12 24.42
CA GLN A 109 7.60 14.41 23.97
C GLN A 109 7.95 13.87 22.57
N THR A 110 7.17 12.92 22.04
CA THR A 110 7.35 12.37 20.69
C THR A 110 6.55 13.14 19.65
N LEU A 111 5.68 14.07 20.08
CA LEU A 111 4.95 14.93 19.17
C LEU A 111 5.91 15.80 18.38
N ASP A 112 5.66 15.88 17.08
CA ASP A 112 6.49 16.68 16.19
C ASP A 112 6.48 18.17 16.53
N CYS A 113 5.36 18.71 17.04
CA CYS A 113 5.31 20.09 17.51
C CYS A 113 6.34 20.38 18.60
N ILE A 114 6.51 19.46 19.56
CA ILE A 114 7.50 19.59 20.63
C ILE A 114 8.91 19.53 20.07
N LEU A 115 9.20 18.56 19.20
CA LEU A 115 10.51 18.43 18.56
C LEU A 115 10.84 19.68 17.73
N TYR A 116 9.87 20.20 16.98
CA TYR A 116 9.99 21.41 16.18
C TYR A 116 10.27 22.65 17.04
N TRP A 117 9.57 22.83 18.16
CA TRP A 117 9.82 23.94 19.08
C TRP A 117 11.18 23.85 19.76
N LYS A 118 11.63 22.64 20.12
CA LYS A 118 12.99 22.40 20.64
C LYS A 118 14.05 22.83 19.62
N VAL A 119 13.89 22.46 18.35
CA VAL A 119 14.80 22.89 17.26
C VAL A 119 14.81 24.41 17.09
N LEU A 120 13.65 25.06 17.23
CA LEU A 120 13.53 26.52 17.16
C LEU A 120 13.92 27.25 18.46
N GLN A 121 14.35 26.53 19.49
CA GLN A 121 14.65 27.08 20.83
C GLN A 121 13.47 27.88 21.44
N LYS A 122 12.23 27.53 21.09
CA LYS A 122 11.03 28.14 21.68
C LYS A 122 10.78 27.52 23.05
N LYS A 123 10.71 28.38 24.07
CA LYS A 123 10.43 27.96 25.46
C LYS A 123 8.98 27.56 25.69
N VAL A 124 8.04 28.18 24.98
CA VAL A 124 6.59 27.91 25.07
C VAL A 124 6.04 27.73 23.67
N GLY A 125 5.34 26.62 23.47
CA GLY A 125 4.60 26.35 22.24
C GLY A 125 3.11 26.64 22.38
N LYS A 126 2.41 26.74 21.25
CA LYS A 126 0.97 27.03 21.19
C LYS A 126 0.20 25.85 20.62
N ILE A 127 -0.81 25.38 21.33
CA ILE A 127 -1.78 24.38 20.87
C ILE A 127 -3.17 25.00 20.87
N HIS A 128 -3.90 24.86 19.77
CA HIS A 128 -5.25 25.36 19.61
C HIS A 128 -6.24 24.22 19.84
N VAL A 129 -7.25 24.47 20.67
CA VAL A 129 -8.33 23.51 20.95
C VAL A 129 -9.55 23.92 20.15
N ILE A 130 -9.85 23.17 19.09
CA ILE A 130 -10.83 23.56 18.08
C ILE A 130 -11.98 22.54 18.09
N GLN A 131 -13.21 23.02 18.03
CA GLN A 131 -14.38 22.14 17.97
C GLN A 131 -14.42 21.40 16.62
N LYS A 132 -14.64 20.08 16.65
CA LYS A 132 -14.84 19.26 15.46
C LYS A 132 -16.06 19.77 14.71
N GLN A 133 -15.85 20.15 13.45
CA GLN A 133 -16.95 20.52 12.56
C GLN A 133 -17.62 19.26 12.04
N LYS A 134 -18.95 19.30 11.90
CA LYS A 134 -19.68 18.23 11.23
C LYS A 134 -19.39 18.28 9.72
N PRO A 135 -19.21 17.13 9.06
CA PRO A 135 -19.00 17.11 7.62
C PRO A 135 -20.20 17.72 6.90
N THR A 136 -19.93 18.60 5.95
CA THR A 136 -20.94 19.24 5.10
C THR A 136 -21.63 18.22 4.20
N GLU A 137 -22.80 18.56 3.64
CA GLU A 137 -23.51 17.68 2.72
C GLU A 137 -22.69 17.33 1.48
N ASP A 138 -21.88 18.27 0.99
CA ASP A 138 -21.05 18.08 -0.21
C ASP A 138 -19.91 17.09 0.05
N VAL A 139 -19.31 17.12 1.25
CA VAL A 139 -18.32 16.11 1.68
C VAL A 139 -18.96 14.73 1.76
N GLN A 140 -20.19 14.63 2.26
CA GLN A 140 -20.91 13.36 2.32
C GLN A 140 -21.26 12.83 0.91
N LYS A 141 -21.68 13.71 -0.01
CA LYS A 141 -21.94 13.33 -1.42
C LYS A 141 -20.66 12.85 -2.09
N PHE A 142 -19.54 13.56 -1.91
CA PHE A 142 -18.25 13.16 -2.43
C PHE A 142 -17.80 11.82 -1.86
N GLN A 143 -17.95 11.60 -0.54
CA GLN A 143 -17.65 10.30 0.07
C GLN A 143 -18.49 9.17 -0.54
N LYS A 144 -19.79 9.38 -0.78
CA LYS A 144 -20.64 8.38 -1.45
C LYS A 144 -20.16 8.06 -2.86
N GLN A 145 -19.71 9.07 -3.61
CA GLN A 145 -19.11 8.88 -4.93
C GLN A 145 -17.83 8.05 -4.84
N LEU A 146 -16.96 8.33 -3.88
CA LEU A 146 -15.74 7.54 -3.64
C LEU A 146 -16.09 6.10 -3.28
N ASN A 147 -17.03 5.88 -2.38
CA ASN A 147 -17.47 4.53 -1.97
C ASN A 147 -18.00 3.73 -3.17
N TYR A 148 -18.74 4.37 -4.10
CA TYR A 148 -19.18 3.74 -5.35
C TYR A 148 -18.00 3.32 -6.24
N LEU A 149 -17.03 4.21 -6.45
CA LEU A 149 -15.83 3.91 -7.25
C LEU A 149 -14.97 2.80 -6.62
N ILE A 150 -14.83 2.80 -5.30
CA ILE A 150 -14.07 1.80 -4.55
C ILE A 150 -14.80 0.45 -4.56
N GLY A 151 -16.13 0.48 -4.46
CA GLY A 151 -16.95 -0.71 -4.21
C GLY A 151 -16.88 -1.21 -2.76
N TYR A 152 -16.47 -0.34 -1.84
CA TYR A 152 -16.37 -0.61 -0.40
C TYR A 152 -16.58 0.70 0.37
N ASP A 153 -17.30 0.65 1.49
CA ASP A 153 -17.48 1.81 2.37
C ASP A 153 -16.37 1.85 3.43
N VAL A 154 -15.36 2.68 3.19
CA VAL A 154 -14.24 2.88 4.12
C VAL A 154 -14.64 3.62 5.42
N THR A 155 -15.87 4.13 5.50
CA THR A 155 -16.41 4.77 6.70
C THR A 155 -17.19 3.79 7.59
N ASP A 156 -17.43 2.57 7.11
CA ASP A 156 -18.09 1.53 7.89
C ASP A 156 -17.11 0.90 8.89
N VAL A 157 -17.36 1.18 10.17
CA VAL A 157 -16.57 0.66 11.30
C VAL A 157 -17.23 -0.53 12.00
N SER A 158 -18.34 -1.06 11.47
CA SER A 158 -19.12 -2.15 12.09
C SER A 158 -18.36 -3.48 12.21
N ASN A 159 -17.33 -3.66 11.39
CA ASN A 159 -16.55 -4.89 11.26
C ASN A 159 -15.08 -4.74 11.66
N VAL A 160 -14.73 -3.71 12.45
CA VAL A 160 -13.34 -3.46 12.88
C VAL A 160 -13.22 -3.60 14.39
N HIS A 161 -12.16 -4.26 14.85
CA HIS A 161 -11.85 -4.42 16.27
C HIS A 161 -11.08 -3.24 16.88
N ASP A 162 -10.58 -2.34 16.03
CA ASP A 162 -9.84 -1.13 16.39
C ASP A 162 -10.14 0.00 15.38
N ASP A 163 -9.39 1.09 15.47
CA ASP A 163 -9.49 2.24 14.58
C ASP A 163 -8.34 2.33 13.57
N GLU A 164 -7.68 1.21 13.24
CA GLU A 164 -6.55 1.19 12.29
C GLU A 164 -6.93 1.75 10.92
N LEU A 165 -8.12 1.41 10.42
CA LEU A 165 -8.62 1.89 9.14
C LEU A 165 -8.71 3.42 9.12
N GLU A 166 -9.35 4.02 10.12
CA GLU A 166 -9.46 5.48 10.23
C GLU A 166 -8.09 6.13 10.47
N PHE A 167 -7.23 5.50 11.26
CA PHE A 167 -5.86 5.97 11.48
C PHE A 167 -5.07 6.03 10.18
N ALA A 168 -5.17 5.00 9.32
CA ALA A 168 -4.54 4.98 8.00
C ALA A 168 -5.13 6.06 7.07
N ARG A 169 -6.46 6.24 7.05
CA ARG A 169 -7.12 7.33 6.29
C ARG A 169 -6.52 8.69 6.64
N ARG A 170 -6.31 8.95 7.94
CA ARG A 170 -5.72 10.19 8.45
C ARG A 170 -4.23 10.30 8.17
N ARG A 171 -3.48 9.20 8.23
CA ARG A 171 -2.04 9.19 7.99
C ARG A 171 -1.67 9.41 6.53
N LEU A 172 -2.50 8.96 5.59
CA LEU A 172 -2.27 9.09 4.15
C LEU A 172 -2.61 10.49 3.59
N VAL A 173 -3.27 11.35 4.38
CA VAL A 173 -3.58 12.74 3.98
C VAL A 173 -2.31 13.53 3.66
N THR A 174 -1.34 13.52 4.58
CA THR A 174 -0.11 14.30 4.46
C THR A 174 0.72 13.93 3.23
N PRO A 175 1.08 12.64 2.99
CA PRO A 175 1.81 12.29 1.78
C PRO A 175 1.00 12.62 0.51
N ARG A 176 -0.32 12.41 0.48
CA ARG A 176 -1.16 12.82 -0.65
C ARG A 176 -1.05 14.32 -0.93
N THR A 177 -1.28 15.16 0.08
CA THR A 177 -1.28 16.61 -0.05
C THR A 177 0.08 17.13 -0.51
N ILE A 178 1.17 16.56 0.00
CA ILE A 178 2.53 16.90 -0.44
C ILE A 178 2.70 16.59 -1.93
N GLU A 179 2.30 15.40 -2.38
CA GLU A 179 2.45 15.01 -3.79
C GLU A 179 1.58 15.87 -4.71
N VAL A 180 0.32 16.11 -4.36
CA VAL A 180 -0.57 16.97 -5.16
C VAL A 180 -0.03 18.40 -5.24
N THR A 181 0.49 18.95 -4.14
CA THR A 181 1.03 20.33 -4.10
C THR A 181 2.34 20.46 -4.87
N CYS A 182 3.18 19.42 -4.89
CA CYS A 182 4.47 19.44 -5.58
C CYS A 182 4.38 19.02 -7.06
N ARG A 183 3.22 18.53 -7.51
CA ARG A 183 3.00 18.02 -8.87
C ARG A 183 2.88 19.17 -9.86
N ASP A 184 3.63 19.10 -10.96
CA ASP A 184 3.45 19.98 -12.11
C ASP A 184 2.10 19.66 -12.80
N PRO A 185 1.14 20.60 -12.83
CA PRO A 185 -0.17 20.35 -13.42
C PRO A 185 -0.13 20.05 -14.92
N LYS A 186 0.77 20.72 -15.66
CA LYS A 186 0.89 20.59 -17.12
C LYS A 186 1.58 19.28 -17.50
N LEU A 187 2.61 18.87 -16.75
CA LEU A 187 3.22 17.56 -16.93
C LEU A 187 2.26 16.43 -16.55
N TYR A 188 1.45 16.60 -15.50
CA TYR A 188 0.50 15.57 -15.08
C TYR A 188 -0.60 15.34 -16.11
N SER A 189 -1.11 16.41 -16.74
CA SER A 189 -2.15 16.31 -17.77
C SER A 189 -1.66 15.66 -19.07
N MET A 190 -0.36 15.80 -19.38
CA MET A 190 0.26 15.34 -20.63
C MET A 190 1.44 14.39 -20.40
N HIS A 191 1.42 13.60 -19.33
CA HIS A 191 2.58 12.79 -18.94
C HIS A 191 3.05 11.90 -20.11
N PRO A 192 4.29 12.05 -20.59
CA PRO A 192 4.75 11.37 -21.80
C PRO A 192 5.10 9.91 -21.55
N TRP A 193 4.74 9.04 -22.49
CA TRP A 193 4.99 7.60 -22.39
C TRP A 193 6.38 7.27 -22.96
N ILE A 194 7.38 7.32 -22.10
CA ILE A 194 8.80 7.20 -22.46
C ILE A 194 9.50 6.03 -21.77
N THR A 195 10.64 5.64 -22.34
CA THR A 195 11.56 4.65 -21.77
C THR A 195 13.01 5.10 -21.90
N SER A 196 13.82 4.82 -20.87
CA SER A 196 15.26 5.09 -20.88
C SER A 196 16.08 3.98 -21.54
N LYS A 197 15.48 2.82 -21.80
CA LYS A 197 16.20 1.66 -22.33
C LYS A 197 16.79 1.99 -23.71
N PRO A 198 18.01 1.54 -24.04
CA PRO A 198 18.59 1.82 -25.35
C PRO A 198 17.71 1.27 -26.48
N LEU A 199 17.76 1.91 -27.65
CA LEU A 199 17.05 1.41 -28.82
C LEU A 199 17.75 0.14 -29.33
N PRO A 200 17.06 -0.99 -29.50
CA PRO A 200 17.66 -2.23 -30.00
C PRO A 200 18.29 -2.05 -31.40
N ASP A 201 19.37 -2.79 -31.67
CA ASP A 201 20.12 -2.71 -32.94
C ASP A 201 19.25 -2.97 -34.17
N TYR A 202 18.29 -3.89 -34.07
CA TYR A 202 17.37 -4.20 -35.17
C TYR A 202 16.43 -3.03 -35.49
N LEU A 203 16.11 -2.16 -34.52
CA LEU A 203 15.35 -0.93 -34.77
C LEU A 203 16.26 0.19 -35.26
N LEU A 204 17.49 0.28 -34.75
CA LEU A 204 18.49 1.22 -35.26
C LEU A 204 18.74 1.03 -36.76
N SER A 205 18.79 -0.23 -37.23
CA SER A 205 18.96 -0.53 -38.66
C SER A 205 17.82 -0.04 -39.55
N LYS A 206 16.64 0.27 -38.98
CA LYS A 206 15.49 0.81 -39.72
C LYS A 206 15.53 2.34 -39.87
N ILE A 207 16.43 3.01 -39.16
CA ILE A 207 16.55 4.47 -39.18
C ILE A 207 17.58 4.87 -40.24
N VAL A 208 17.18 5.70 -41.20
CA VAL A 208 18.04 6.13 -42.30
C VAL A 208 18.68 7.48 -41.98
N ASN A 209 20.01 7.55 -41.97
CA ASN A 209 20.79 8.75 -41.69
C ASN A 209 20.36 9.46 -40.39
N ASN A 210 20.06 8.69 -39.34
CA ASN A 210 19.57 9.19 -38.05
C ASN A 210 18.27 10.02 -38.10
N ASN A 211 17.49 9.87 -39.16
CA ASN A 211 16.25 10.62 -39.38
C ASN A 211 15.05 9.68 -39.53
N ILE A 212 13.89 10.16 -39.10
CA ILE A 212 12.59 9.51 -39.30
C ILE A 212 11.64 10.46 -40.03
N LEU A 213 10.61 9.89 -40.66
CA LEU A 213 9.54 10.65 -41.31
C LEU A 213 8.32 10.67 -40.39
N ILE A 214 7.80 11.87 -40.15
CA ILE A 214 6.61 12.10 -39.32
C ILE A 214 5.59 12.87 -40.14
N ASN A 215 4.33 12.43 -40.08
CA ASN A 215 3.19 13.14 -40.62
C ASN A 215 2.52 13.92 -39.47
N ILE A 216 2.56 15.26 -39.54
CA ILE A 216 1.87 16.13 -38.57
C ILE A 216 0.55 16.59 -39.18
N HIS A 217 -0.55 16.36 -38.46
CA HIS A 217 -1.92 16.67 -38.84
C HIS A 217 -2.47 17.85 -38.04
N ARG A 218 -3.25 18.72 -38.68
CA ARG A 218 -4.09 19.75 -38.04
C ARG A 218 -5.38 19.88 -38.84
N GLY A 219 -6.52 19.61 -38.20
CA GLY A 219 -7.80 19.51 -38.88
C GLY A 219 -7.74 18.45 -39.99
N THR A 220 -8.12 18.82 -41.21
CA THR A 220 -8.06 17.95 -42.39
C THR A 220 -6.73 18.01 -43.16
N THR A 221 -5.78 18.84 -42.70
CA THR A 221 -4.51 19.07 -43.39
C THR A 221 -3.36 18.32 -42.73
N SER A 222 -2.41 17.85 -43.53
CA SER A 222 -1.24 17.13 -43.04
C SER A 222 0.04 17.53 -43.77
N GLN A 223 1.16 17.46 -43.07
CA GLN A 223 2.48 17.74 -43.62
C GLN A 223 3.47 16.67 -43.17
N LYS A 224 4.08 16.00 -44.15
CA LYS A 224 5.18 15.06 -43.92
C LYS A 224 6.48 15.84 -43.74
N ILE A 225 7.19 15.58 -42.65
CA ILE A 225 8.48 16.19 -42.34
C ILE A 225 9.51 15.11 -42.02
N LYS A 226 10.76 15.41 -42.38
CA LYS A 226 11.93 14.62 -41.97
C LYS A 226 12.55 15.27 -40.74
N VAL A 227 12.72 14.50 -39.67
CA VAL A 227 13.27 14.96 -38.40
C VAL A 227 14.37 14.03 -37.90
N PRO A 228 15.41 14.56 -37.25
CA PRO A 228 16.38 13.73 -36.52
C PRO A 228 15.69 12.98 -35.37
N ILE A 229 16.08 11.73 -35.13
CA ILE A 229 15.48 10.92 -34.06
C ILE A 229 15.98 11.32 -32.65
N GLU A 230 17.08 12.06 -32.60
CA GLU A 230 17.69 12.58 -31.37
C GLU A 230 17.07 13.91 -30.92
N ASP A 231 16.31 14.57 -31.79
CA ASP A 231 15.67 15.85 -31.47
C ASP A 231 14.51 15.62 -30.49
N SER A 232 14.30 16.62 -29.62
CA SER A 232 13.16 16.67 -28.71
C SER A 232 11.91 17.16 -29.44
N PRO A 233 10.70 16.80 -28.95
CA PRO A 233 9.44 17.36 -29.43
C PRO A 233 9.42 18.88 -29.54
N ASP A 234 10.02 19.58 -28.57
CA ASP A 234 10.04 21.05 -28.55
C ASP A 234 10.90 21.62 -29.69
N LEU A 235 12.06 21.02 -29.98
CA LEU A 235 12.89 21.39 -31.13
C LEU A 235 12.18 21.09 -32.46
N ILE A 236 11.46 19.96 -32.52
CA ILE A 236 10.71 19.58 -33.71
C ILE A 236 9.59 20.58 -33.98
N LEU A 237 8.84 20.99 -32.94
CA LEU A 237 7.81 22.02 -33.05
C LEU A 237 8.39 23.35 -33.53
N GLN A 238 9.51 23.82 -32.95
CA GLN A 238 10.18 25.04 -33.41
C GLN A 238 10.58 24.95 -34.90
N SER A 239 11.19 23.83 -35.30
CA SER A 239 11.60 23.60 -36.68
C SER A 239 10.40 23.55 -37.64
N PHE A 240 9.29 22.96 -37.19
CA PHE A 240 8.04 22.85 -37.94
C PHE A 240 7.43 24.23 -38.16
N PHE A 241 7.30 25.05 -37.11
CA PHE A 241 6.76 26.41 -37.20
C PHE A 241 7.63 27.31 -38.08
N THR A 242 8.95 27.16 -38.02
CA THR A 242 9.87 27.89 -38.90
C THR A 242 9.64 27.53 -40.37
N LYS A 243 9.49 26.25 -40.69
CA LYS A 243 9.20 25.77 -42.06
C LYS A 243 7.79 26.18 -42.53
N MET A 244 6.83 26.22 -41.61
CA MET A 244 5.43 26.51 -41.90
C MET A 244 5.05 27.99 -41.78
N ALA A 245 6.01 28.89 -41.52
CA ALA A 245 5.74 30.32 -41.31
C ALA A 245 4.91 30.97 -42.43
N LYS A 246 5.14 30.58 -43.70
CA LYS A 246 4.39 31.08 -44.88
C LYS A 246 3.11 30.30 -45.19
N LYS A 247 2.81 29.24 -44.42
CA LYS A 247 1.72 28.28 -44.64
C LYS A 247 0.83 28.11 -43.41
N LYS A 248 0.95 28.96 -42.38
CA LYS A 248 0.15 28.88 -41.15
C LYS A 248 -1.36 28.91 -41.44
N SER A 249 -1.79 29.79 -42.34
CA SER A 249 -3.19 29.92 -42.77
C SER A 249 -3.75 28.65 -43.42
N LEU A 250 -2.93 27.88 -44.14
CA LEU A 250 -3.34 26.61 -44.76
C LEU A 250 -3.64 25.51 -43.74
N MET A 251 -3.03 25.57 -42.55
CA MET A 251 -3.25 24.60 -41.47
C MET A 251 -4.23 25.09 -40.40
N ASN A 252 -4.97 26.19 -40.65
CA ASN A 252 -5.85 26.82 -39.66
C ASN A 252 -5.12 27.16 -38.34
N ILE A 253 -3.86 27.60 -38.43
CA ILE A 253 -3.10 28.10 -37.28
C ILE A 253 -3.27 29.62 -37.23
N PRO A 254 -3.76 30.20 -36.13
CA PRO A 254 -3.87 31.65 -35.98
C PRO A 254 -2.51 32.36 -36.12
N GLU A 255 -2.49 33.58 -36.66
CA GLU A 255 -1.24 34.31 -36.92
C GLU A 255 -0.47 34.68 -35.63
N ASP A 256 -1.22 34.95 -34.56
CA ASP A 256 -0.75 35.29 -33.22
C ASP A 256 -0.22 34.07 -32.44
N TYR A 257 -0.43 32.85 -32.94
CA TYR A 257 -0.01 31.63 -32.26
C TYR A 257 1.41 31.21 -32.69
N SER A 258 2.15 30.70 -31.71
CA SER A 258 3.51 30.18 -31.81
C SER A 258 3.55 28.69 -31.48
N GLU A 259 4.73 28.08 -31.61
CA GLU A 259 4.98 26.69 -31.20
C GLU A 259 4.64 26.42 -29.73
N LEU A 260 4.71 27.43 -28.86
CA LEU A 260 4.44 27.29 -27.42
C LEU A 260 2.96 27.07 -27.10
N ASN A 261 2.07 27.36 -28.06
CA ASN A 261 0.63 27.20 -27.93
C ASN A 261 0.16 25.77 -28.26
N PHE A 262 1.06 24.92 -28.77
CA PHE A 262 0.70 23.60 -29.26
C PHE A 262 1.56 22.51 -28.64
N VAL A 263 1.04 21.29 -28.72
CA VAL A 263 1.71 20.05 -28.35
C VAL A 263 1.53 19.02 -29.45
N LEU A 264 2.44 18.04 -29.50
CA LEU A 264 2.26 16.89 -30.37
C LEU A 264 1.54 15.79 -29.60
N ARG A 265 0.45 15.27 -30.19
CA ARG A 265 -0.30 14.13 -29.66
C ARG A 265 -0.35 13.03 -30.71
N VAL A 266 -0.37 11.78 -30.28
CA VAL A 266 -0.50 10.65 -31.20
C VAL A 266 -1.89 10.63 -31.85
N SER A 267 -1.95 10.42 -33.17
CA SER A 267 -3.23 10.34 -33.89
C SER A 267 -4.09 9.19 -33.37
N GLY A 268 -5.34 9.47 -32.99
CA GLY A 268 -6.28 8.47 -32.49
C GLY A 268 -6.02 7.99 -31.06
N ARG A 269 -5.04 8.57 -30.35
CA ARG A 269 -4.68 8.19 -28.98
C ARG A 269 -4.51 9.42 -28.09
N ASP A 270 -4.86 9.27 -26.82
CA ASP A 270 -4.56 10.28 -25.80
C ASP A 270 -3.17 10.04 -25.20
N GLU A 271 -2.16 10.14 -26.05
CA GLU A 271 -0.75 9.95 -25.74
C GLU A 271 0.03 11.15 -26.29
N TYR A 272 0.76 11.85 -25.42
CA TYR A 272 1.43 13.11 -25.75
C TYR A 272 2.93 12.89 -25.98
N ILE A 273 3.46 13.58 -27.00
CA ILE A 273 4.87 13.62 -27.34
C ILE A 273 5.37 15.02 -27.03
N VAL A 274 5.86 15.21 -25.80
CA VAL A 274 6.18 16.54 -25.23
C VAL A 274 7.47 16.51 -24.41
N GLY A 275 8.05 17.69 -24.20
CA GLY A 275 9.22 17.93 -23.35
C GLY A 275 10.55 17.68 -24.06
N ASP A 276 11.62 17.62 -23.28
CA ASP A 276 13.01 17.60 -23.78
C ASP A 276 13.57 16.21 -24.09
N THR A 277 12.72 15.18 -24.12
CA THR A 277 13.17 13.81 -24.33
C THR A 277 13.33 13.52 -25.84
N PRO A 278 14.41 12.86 -26.29
CA PRO A 278 14.55 12.47 -27.69
C PRO A 278 13.42 11.57 -28.20
N LEU A 279 13.02 11.73 -29.47
CA LEU A 279 11.94 10.94 -30.07
C LEU A 279 12.13 9.42 -29.97
N LYS A 280 13.39 8.95 -30.08
CA LYS A 280 13.69 7.52 -29.95
C LYS A 280 13.24 6.90 -28.63
N ASN A 281 12.96 7.69 -27.59
CA ASN A 281 12.58 7.20 -26.27
C ASN A 281 11.06 7.08 -26.07
N PHE A 282 10.23 7.59 -26.99
CA PHE A 282 8.78 7.47 -26.89
C PHE A 282 8.30 6.09 -27.31
N HIS A 283 7.43 5.49 -26.52
CA HIS A 283 6.91 4.14 -26.76
C HIS A 283 6.21 4.03 -28.12
N TRP A 284 5.35 5.00 -28.45
CA TRP A 284 4.67 5.03 -29.75
C TRP A 284 5.65 5.06 -30.94
N ILE A 285 6.70 5.90 -30.86
CA ILE A 285 7.71 5.99 -31.93
C ILE A 285 8.43 4.65 -32.10
N ARG A 286 8.84 4.00 -31.00
CA ARG A 286 9.46 2.67 -31.04
C ARG A 286 8.53 1.61 -31.63
N GLN A 287 7.23 1.67 -31.31
CA GLN A 287 6.23 0.76 -31.82
C GLN A 287 6.05 0.90 -33.34
N CYS A 288 5.92 2.13 -33.85
CA CYS A 288 5.84 2.38 -35.28
C CYS A 288 7.09 1.87 -36.02
N LEU A 289 8.29 2.11 -35.47
CA LEU A 289 9.53 1.58 -36.06
C LEU A 289 9.57 0.04 -36.07
N LYS A 290 9.08 -0.60 -35.00
CA LYS A 290 9.02 -2.05 -34.91
C LYS A 290 8.12 -2.65 -35.99
N ASN A 291 6.94 -2.08 -36.17
CA ASN A 291 5.91 -2.55 -37.09
C ASN A 291 6.09 -2.05 -38.54
N GLU A 292 6.96 -1.06 -38.76
CA GLU A 292 7.12 -0.36 -40.04
C GLU A 292 5.89 0.49 -40.43
N ASP A 293 5.19 1.00 -39.41
CA ASP A 293 4.04 1.89 -39.56
C ASP A 293 4.49 3.34 -39.80
N GLU A 294 3.70 4.11 -40.56
CA GLU A 294 3.90 5.56 -40.66
C GLU A 294 3.58 6.25 -39.32
N ILE A 295 4.42 7.21 -38.92
CA ILE A 295 4.24 7.96 -37.68
C ILE A 295 3.29 9.12 -37.93
N HIS A 296 2.09 9.04 -37.39
CA HIS A 296 1.08 10.10 -37.47
C HIS A 296 0.89 10.80 -36.12
N LEU A 297 1.16 12.11 -36.08
CA LEU A 297 0.97 12.98 -34.94
C LEU A 297 -0.01 14.10 -35.27
N VAL A 298 -0.66 14.64 -34.25
CA VAL A 298 -1.60 15.74 -34.33
C VAL A 298 -1.00 16.94 -33.61
N LEU A 299 -1.07 18.10 -34.25
CA LEU A 299 -0.77 19.38 -33.62
C LEU A 299 -2.00 19.82 -32.83
N ASP A 300 -1.97 19.67 -31.52
CA ASP A 300 -3.11 19.90 -30.63
C ASP A 300 -2.85 21.02 -29.63
N GLU A 301 -3.91 21.56 -29.04
CA GLU A 301 -3.77 22.48 -27.92
C GLU A 301 -3.55 21.67 -26.62
N PRO A 302 -2.68 22.12 -25.71
CA PRO A 302 -2.45 21.41 -24.46
C PRO A 302 -3.75 21.35 -23.63
N PRO A 303 -4.05 20.21 -22.97
CA PRO A 303 -5.20 20.10 -22.08
C PRO A 303 -5.16 21.14 -20.96
N ASP A 304 -6.34 21.68 -20.61
CA ASP A 304 -6.48 22.62 -19.50
C ASP A 304 -6.15 21.93 -18.17
N PRO A 305 -5.08 22.35 -17.45
CA PRO A 305 -4.72 21.76 -16.16
C PRO A 305 -5.81 21.88 -15.08
N ASN A 306 -6.75 22.82 -15.23
CA ASN A 306 -7.86 22.97 -14.27
C ASN A 306 -8.82 21.76 -14.28
N GLN A 307 -8.80 20.95 -15.34
CA GLN A 307 -9.55 19.68 -15.37
C GLN A 307 -9.02 18.67 -14.33
N ASP A 308 -7.78 18.82 -13.89
CA ASP A 308 -7.12 17.96 -12.89
C ASP A 308 -7.12 18.57 -11.48
N GLU A 309 -7.92 19.61 -11.24
CA GLU A 309 -8.12 20.16 -9.91
C GLU A 309 -8.57 19.09 -8.91
N VAL A 310 -8.05 19.22 -7.69
CA VAL A 310 -8.36 18.33 -6.57
C VAL A 310 -9.26 19.10 -5.59
N GLN A 311 -10.29 18.43 -5.08
CA GLN A 311 -11.14 19.01 -4.03
C GLN A 311 -10.29 19.33 -2.80
N LYS A 312 -10.49 20.52 -2.21
CA LYS A 312 -9.74 20.94 -1.03
C LYS A 312 -10.00 20.00 0.14
N GLU A 313 -8.91 19.55 0.76
CA GLU A 313 -8.98 18.70 1.94
C GLU A 313 -9.48 19.48 3.16
N GLU A 314 -10.55 19.00 3.79
CA GLU A 314 -11.08 19.58 5.04
C GLU A 314 -10.42 18.99 6.28
N TRP A 315 -9.73 17.85 6.15
CA TRP A 315 -8.97 17.24 7.23
C TRP A 315 -7.67 18.00 7.53
N PRO A 316 -7.42 18.35 8.79
CA PRO A 316 -6.10 18.80 9.21
C PRO A 316 -5.01 17.78 8.89
N LEU A 317 -3.80 18.24 8.58
CA LEU A 317 -2.68 17.35 8.32
C LEU A 317 -2.28 16.58 9.59
N VAL A 318 -1.76 15.38 9.41
CA VAL A 318 -1.25 14.55 10.51
C VAL A 318 0.24 14.31 10.30
N ASP A 319 1.06 14.59 11.30
CA ASP A 319 2.52 14.54 11.15
C ASP A 319 3.06 13.10 11.10
N ASP A 320 4.23 12.93 10.48
CA ASP A 320 4.95 11.66 10.40
C ASP A 320 5.30 11.02 11.74
N CYS A 321 5.41 11.79 12.82
CA CYS A 321 5.61 11.27 14.17
C CYS A 321 4.36 10.66 14.80
N THR A 322 3.19 10.70 14.17
CA THR A 322 1.94 10.14 14.73
C THR A 322 2.03 8.62 14.87
N GLY A 323 1.64 8.07 16.04
CA GLY A 323 1.77 6.64 16.37
C GLY A 323 3.13 6.25 16.97
N VAL A 324 3.97 7.23 17.34
CA VAL A 324 5.30 6.98 17.90
C VAL A 324 5.24 6.89 19.42
N SER A 325 5.63 5.74 19.95
CA SER A 325 5.71 5.41 21.38
C SER A 325 6.86 6.09 22.14
N GLY A 326 8.01 6.34 21.51
CA GLY A 326 9.21 6.91 22.16
C GLY A 326 10.32 5.88 22.40
N TYR A 327 11.37 6.25 23.14
CA TYR A 327 12.52 5.38 23.41
C TYR A 327 12.40 4.64 24.76
N HIS A 328 13.14 3.55 24.92
CA HIS A 328 13.10 2.73 26.13
C HIS A 328 13.41 3.52 27.41
N GLU A 329 14.43 4.37 27.42
CA GLU A 329 14.83 5.12 28.61
C GLU A 329 13.76 6.13 29.04
N GLN A 330 12.92 6.55 28.09
CA GLN A 330 11.79 7.43 28.35
C GLN A 330 10.59 6.67 28.95
N LEU A 331 10.39 5.43 28.54
CA LEU A 331 9.25 4.58 28.88
C LEU A 331 9.50 3.64 30.06
N THR A 332 10.77 3.42 30.40
CA THR A 332 11.13 2.43 31.42
C THR A 332 10.58 2.81 32.78
N ILE A 333 10.11 1.82 33.53
CA ILE A 333 9.66 1.99 34.93
C ILE A 333 10.84 1.96 35.90
N ASP A 334 11.98 1.42 35.47
CA ASP A 334 13.14 1.24 36.34
C ASP A 334 13.69 2.59 36.80
N GLY A 335 13.79 2.76 38.12
CA GLY A 335 14.27 4.00 38.74
C GLY A 335 13.32 5.20 38.63
N LYS A 336 12.05 4.99 38.24
CA LYS A 336 11.02 6.05 38.19
C LYS A 336 9.97 5.88 39.27
N ASP A 337 9.41 7.02 39.69
CA ASP A 337 8.24 7.08 40.55
C ASP A 337 7.01 6.51 39.83
N HIS A 338 6.39 5.47 40.41
CA HIS A 338 5.27 4.76 39.81
C HIS A 338 4.05 5.66 39.58
N GLU A 339 3.84 6.69 40.40
CA GLU A 339 2.75 7.65 40.22
C GLU A 339 2.92 8.51 38.96
N ARG A 340 4.14 8.56 38.41
CA ARG A 340 4.49 9.33 37.21
C ARG A 340 4.60 8.45 35.97
N VAL A 341 4.31 7.16 36.06
CA VAL A 341 4.33 6.25 34.91
C VAL A 341 2.94 6.22 34.27
N PHE A 342 2.87 6.66 33.01
CA PHE A 342 1.63 6.67 32.23
C PHE A 342 1.62 5.64 31.10
N THR A 343 2.79 5.13 30.73
CA THR A 343 3.00 4.14 29.68
C THR A 343 4.27 3.37 30.03
N ILE A 344 4.23 2.04 29.85
CA ILE A 344 5.32 1.14 30.23
C ILE A 344 6.05 0.68 28.97
N SER A 345 7.38 0.61 29.05
CA SER A 345 8.21 -0.02 28.03
C SER A 345 7.91 -1.52 27.94
N LEU A 346 7.58 -2.00 26.73
CA LEU A 346 7.46 -3.43 26.45
C LEU A 346 8.73 -4.21 26.84
N TRP A 347 9.91 -3.59 26.74
CA TRP A 347 11.18 -4.25 27.07
C TRP A 347 11.40 -4.49 28.58
N ASP A 348 10.62 -3.84 29.45
CA ASP A 348 10.67 -4.08 30.90
C ASP A 348 9.88 -5.35 31.28
N CYS A 349 9.04 -5.84 30.36
CA CYS A 349 8.08 -6.91 30.62
C CYS A 349 8.74 -8.29 30.46
N ASN A 350 9.39 -8.77 31.53
CA ASN A 350 10.09 -10.06 31.57
C ASN A 350 9.17 -11.30 31.72
N ARG A 351 7.85 -11.12 31.79
CA ARG A 351 6.88 -12.23 31.90
C ARG A 351 6.71 -12.95 30.57
N LYS A 352 6.39 -14.25 30.64
CA LYS A 352 5.98 -15.03 29.46
C LYS A 352 4.62 -14.53 28.95
N PHE A 353 4.48 -14.45 27.63
CA PHE A 353 3.20 -14.10 27.03
C PHE A 353 2.22 -15.26 27.17
N ARG A 354 0.95 -14.95 27.42
CA ARG A 354 -0.12 -15.95 27.53
C ARG A 354 -1.43 -15.41 26.96
N VAL A 355 -2.24 -16.33 26.42
CA VAL A 355 -3.61 -16.05 25.96
C VAL A 355 -4.56 -17.02 26.64
N LYS A 356 -5.71 -16.53 27.08
CA LYS A 356 -6.78 -17.38 27.56
C LYS A 356 -7.69 -17.77 26.40
N ILE A 357 -7.86 -19.06 26.13
CA ILE A 357 -8.87 -19.56 25.21
C ILE A 357 -10.13 -19.82 26.01
N ILE A 358 -11.17 -19.00 25.83
CA ILE A 358 -12.47 -19.19 26.49
C ILE A 358 -13.17 -20.37 25.82
N GLY A 359 -13.42 -20.26 24.52
CA GLY A 359 -14.18 -21.26 23.77
C GLY A 359 -14.35 -20.89 22.29
N ILE A 360 -14.99 -21.79 21.55
CA ILE A 360 -15.45 -21.56 20.18
C ILE A 360 -16.96 -21.77 20.07
N ASP A 361 -17.59 -20.96 19.23
CA ASP A 361 -18.99 -21.04 18.86
C ASP A 361 -19.11 -21.44 17.38
N ILE A 362 -19.92 -22.44 17.09
CA ILE A 362 -19.90 -23.16 15.82
C ILE A 362 -21.32 -23.19 15.23
N PRO A 363 -21.64 -22.28 14.30
CA PRO A 363 -22.99 -22.17 13.76
C PRO A 363 -23.39 -23.36 12.87
N VAL A 364 -22.42 -24.05 12.25
CA VAL A 364 -22.68 -25.21 11.38
C VAL A 364 -21.79 -26.39 11.77
N LEU A 365 -22.38 -27.39 12.42
CA LEU A 365 -21.68 -28.60 12.82
C LEU A 365 -21.38 -29.53 11.64
N PRO A 366 -20.23 -30.25 11.66
CA PRO A 366 -19.97 -31.34 10.73
C PRO A 366 -20.99 -32.47 10.91
N ARG A 367 -21.34 -33.15 9.82
CA ARG A 367 -22.27 -34.30 9.85
C ARG A 367 -21.78 -35.52 10.65
N ASN A 368 -20.52 -35.53 11.07
CA ASN A 368 -19.91 -36.65 11.80
C ASN A 368 -19.78 -36.30 13.29
N THR A 369 -20.45 -37.09 14.14
CA THR A 369 -20.56 -36.84 15.58
C THR A 369 -19.37 -37.34 16.39
N ASP A 370 -18.49 -38.19 15.83
CA ASP A 370 -17.36 -38.80 16.55
C ASP A 370 -16.04 -38.03 16.37
N LEU A 371 -16.15 -36.70 16.26
CA LEU A 371 -14.99 -35.83 16.08
C LEU A 371 -14.61 -35.14 17.39
N THR A 372 -13.30 -35.01 17.58
CA THR A 372 -12.70 -34.16 18.60
C THR A 372 -12.14 -32.92 17.95
N VAL A 373 -12.13 -31.81 18.69
CA VAL A 373 -11.64 -30.50 18.28
C VAL A 373 -10.66 -29.96 19.31
N PHE A 374 -9.64 -29.25 18.85
CA PHE A 374 -8.75 -28.47 19.69
C PHE A 374 -8.32 -27.19 18.96
N VAL A 375 -7.88 -26.20 19.73
CA VAL A 375 -7.32 -24.95 19.24
C VAL A 375 -5.81 -25.01 19.38
N GLU A 376 -5.11 -24.83 18.27
CA GLU A 376 -3.68 -24.56 18.25
C GLU A 376 -3.46 -23.04 18.12
N ALA A 377 -2.60 -22.50 18.98
CA ALA A 377 -2.23 -21.11 18.99
C ALA A 377 -0.73 -20.98 18.69
N ASN A 378 -0.40 -20.20 17.67
CA ASN A 378 0.95 -20.00 17.15
C ASN A 378 1.28 -18.51 17.18
N ILE A 379 2.46 -18.14 17.66
CA ILE A 379 3.01 -16.79 17.55
C ILE A 379 4.03 -16.81 16.42
N GLN A 380 3.80 -16.00 15.39
CA GLN A 380 4.59 -15.95 14.17
C GLN A 380 5.07 -14.53 13.87
N HIS A 381 6.18 -14.41 13.16
CA HIS A 381 6.64 -13.15 12.56
C HIS A 381 7.08 -13.43 11.12
N GLY A 382 6.34 -12.90 10.15
CA GLY A 382 6.37 -13.44 8.78
C GLY A 382 6.05 -14.93 8.77
N GLN A 383 6.90 -15.73 8.15
CA GLN A 383 6.79 -17.20 8.18
C GLN A 383 7.53 -17.86 9.35
N GLN A 384 8.23 -17.11 10.20
CA GLN A 384 8.98 -17.68 11.33
C GLN A 384 8.05 -17.97 12.51
N LEU A 385 7.98 -19.24 12.93
CA LEU A 385 7.30 -19.63 14.17
C LEU A 385 8.18 -19.25 15.37
N LEU A 386 7.64 -18.42 16.27
CA LEU A 386 8.30 -17.99 17.49
C LEU A 386 7.93 -18.85 18.69
N SER A 387 6.65 -19.21 18.83
CA SER A 387 6.16 -20.08 19.90
C SER A 387 4.83 -20.74 19.55
N GLN A 388 4.55 -21.91 20.12
CA GLN A 388 3.34 -22.70 19.83
C GLN A 388 2.79 -23.34 21.10
N LYS A 389 1.46 -23.35 21.24
CA LYS A 389 0.71 -24.02 22.29
C LYS A 389 -0.62 -24.55 21.74
N ARG A 390 -1.21 -25.54 22.40
CA ARG A 390 -2.53 -26.07 22.03
C ARG A 390 -3.39 -26.36 23.25
N THR A 391 -4.71 -26.30 23.07
CA THR A 391 -5.67 -26.75 24.07
C THR A 391 -5.78 -28.27 24.09
N THR A 392 -6.46 -28.81 25.11
CA THR A 392 -6.82 -30.23 25.16
C THR A 392 -7.90 -30.55 24.13
N ALA A 393 -7.90 -31.76 23.55
CA ALA A 393 -8.96 -32.16 22.64
C ALA A 393 -10.29 -32.34 23.39
N LYS A 394 -11.38 -31.80 22.85
CA LYS A 394 -12.75 -31.92 23.38
C LYS A 394 -13.71 -32.43 22.29
N PRO A 395 -14.87 -33.01 22.66
CA PRO A 395 -15.90 -33.35 21.68
C PRO A 395 -16.30 -32.14 20.82
N PHE A 396 -16.57 -32.37 19.54
CA PHE A 396 -16.94 -31.33 18.61
C PHE A 396 -18.46 -31.04 18.69
N THR A 397 -18.83 -30.09 19.56
CA THR A 397 -20.21 -29.63 19.81
C THR A 397 -20.43 -28.20 19.32
N GLU A 398 -21.68 -27.71 19.33
CA GLU A 398 -22.03 -26.35 18.86
C GLU A 398 -21.26 -25.26 19.61
N GLU A 399 -21.06 -25.48 20.91
CA GLU A 399 -20.22 -24.65 21.77
C GLU A 399 -19.15 -25.55 22.41
N VAL A 400 -17.90 -25.11 22.40
CA VAL A 400 -16.80 -25.81 23.08
C VAL A 400 -16.03 -24.84 23.95
N LEU A 401 -16.12 -25.03 25.27
CA LEU A 401 -15.46 -24.17 26.26
C LEU A 401 -14.19 -24.84 26.79
N TRP A 402 -13.04 -24.18 26.72
CA TRP A 402 -11.80 -24.61 27.39
C TRP A 402 -11.51 -23.82 28.66
N ASN A 403 -11.76 -22.51 28.64
CA ASN A 403 -11.47 -21.57 29.72
C ASN A 403 -10.04 -21.72 30.28
N THR A 404 -9.05 -21.93 29.41
CA THR A 404 -7.68 -22.27 29.80
C THR A 404 -6.67 -21.22 29.34
N TRP A 405 -5.62 -21.00 30.14
CA TRP A 405 -4.49 -20.16 29.76
C TRP A 405 -3.44 -20.98 29.01
N LEU A 406 -3.08 -20.51 27.82
CA LEU A 406 -1.93 -21.01 27.06
C LEU A 406 -0.76 -20.06 27.30
N GLU A 407 0.22 -20.49 28.09
CA GLU A 407 1.47 -19.75 28.31
C GLU A 407 2.53 -20.19 27.29
N PHE A 408 3.03 -19.23 26.52
CA PHE A 408 3.99 -19.44 25.45
C PHE A 408 5.43 -19.37 25.96
N ASP A 409 6.33 -20.05 25.26
CA ASP A 409 7.77 -19.96 25.55
C ASP A 409 8.42 -18.76 24.86
N ILE A 410 7.82 -17.59 25.07
CA ILE A 410 8.33 -16.29 24.61
C ILE A 410 7.95 -15.23 25.65
N LYS A 411 8.88 -14.33 25.96
CA LYS A 411 8.61 -13.22 26.87
C LYS A 411 7.93 -12.08 26.13
N ILE A 412 7.16 -11.28 26.86
CA ILE A 412 6.50 -10.08 26.29
C ILE A 412 7.55 -9.14 25.70
N LYS A 413 8.68 -8.93 26.37
CA LYS A 413 9.77 -8.09 25.87
C LYS A 413 10.35 -8.50 24.51
N ASP A 414 10.19 -9.76 24.15
CA ASP A 414 10.76 -10.38 22.95
C ASP A 414 9.75 -10.44 21.78
N LEU A 415 8.55 -9.88 21.94
CA LEU A 415 7.54 -9.77 20.88
C LEU A 415 7.93 -8.67 19.88
N PRO A 416 8.23 -9.00 18.60
CA PRO A 416 8.52 -8.01 17.59
C PRO A 416 7.27 -7.26 17.12
N LYS A 417 7.45 -6.09 16.50
CA LYS A 417 6.38 -5.43 15.75
C LYS A 417 5.94 -6.33 14.59
N GLY A 418 4.65 -6.46 14.36
CA GLY A 418 4.13 -7.43 13.36
C GLY A 418 4.06 -8.88 13.87
N ALA A 419 4.29 -9.14 15.16
CA ALA A 419 4.03 -10.45 15.75
C ALA A 419 2.54 -10.81 15.65
N LEU A 420 2.25 -11.94 15.01
CA LEU A 420 0.92 -12.42 14.69
C LEU A 420 0.58 -13.62 15.59
N LEU A 421 -0.50 -13.51 16.36
CA LEU A 421 -1.10 -14.64 17.06
C LEU A 421 -2.11 -15.31 16.12
N THR A 422 -1.76 -16.50 15.65
CA THR A 422 -2.54 -17.34 14.74
C THR A 422 -3.26 -18.40 15.55
N LEU A 423 -4.59 -18.38 15.53
CA LEU A 423 -5.45 -19.37 16.18
C LEU A 423 -6.04 -20.30 15.11
N GLN A 424 -5.81 -21.60 15.26
CA GLN A 424 -6.17 -22.62 14.29
C GLN A 424 -7.00 -23.71 14.96
N VAL A 425 -8.15 -24.02 14.37
CA VAL A 425 -9.06 -25.05 14.87
C VAL A 425 -8.84 -26.33 14.07
N TYR A 426 -8.39 -27.36 14.75
CA TYR A 426 -8.15 -28.68 14.18
C TYR A 426 -9.22 -29.67 14.65
N CYS A 427 -9.64 -30.56 13.75
CA CYS A 427 -10.47 -31.71 14.09
C CYS A 427 -9.73 -33.04 13.86
N GLY A 428 -10.07 -34.06 14.63
CA GLY A 428 -9.55 -35.42 14.49
C GLY A 428 -10.53 -36.45 15.02
N LYS A 429 -10.35 -37.73 14.67
CA LYS A 429 -11.17 -38.82 15.22
C LYS A 429 -10.83 -39.03 16.70
N ALA A 430 -11.85 -39.32 17.51
CA ALA A 430 -11.64 -39.69 18.90
C ALA A 430 -10.68 -40.90 19.00
N PRO A 431 -9.69 -40.89 19.91
CA PRO A 431 -8.86 -42.07 20.14
C PRO A 431 -9.73 -43.22 20.65
N ALA A 432 -9.69 -44.36 19.97
CA ALA A 432 -10.40 -45.56 20.41
C ALA A 432 -9.83 -46.00 21.77
N SER A 433 -10.69 -46.18 22.77
CA SER A 433 -10.31 -46.66 24.09
C SER A 433 -9.92 -48.15 24.02
N SER A 434 -8.65 -48.45 23.75
CA SER A 434 -8.12 -49.80 23.99
C SER A 434 -7.74 -49.95 25.47
N ALA A 435 -8.66 -50.49 26.25
CA ALA A 435 -8.35 -51.09 27.53
C ALA A 435 -7.44 -52.31 27.31
N LYS A 436 -6.15 -52.17 27.62
CA LYS A 436 -5.31 -53.17 28.28
C LYS A 436 -3.94 -52.57 28.59
N ALA A 437 -3.71 -52.39 29.89
CA ALA A 437 -2.40 -52.09 30.44
C ALA A 437 -1.40 -53.18 30.04
N ASN A 438 -0.21 -52.77 29.63
CA ASN A 438 1.03 -53.46 29.99
C ASN A 438 2.17 -52.45 30.00
N LEU A 439 2.87 -52.43 31.13
CA LEU A 439 4.07 -51.65 31.38
C LEU A 439 5.19 -52.11 30.44
N HIS A 440 5.85 -51.16 29.77
CA HIS A 440 7.32 -51.09 29.75
C HIS A 440 7.76 -49.71 29.28
N LEU A 441 8.58 -49.06 30.13
CA LEU A 441 9.30 -47.83 29.86
C LEU A 441 10.48 -48.10 28.92
N HIS A 442 10.60 -47.33 27.84
CA HIS A 442 11.89 -46.85 27.34
C HIS A 442 11.72 -45.66 26.37
N ASP A 443 12.57 -44.64 26.58
CA ASP A 443 12.66 -43.37 25.87
C ASP A 443 12.97 -43.50 24.37
N SER A 444 12.23 -42.75 23.54
CA SER A 444 12.71 -42.05 22.33
C SER A 444 11.57 -41.24 21.67
N PRO A 445 11.79 -39.98 21.24
CA PRO A 445 10.76 -39.16 20.60
C PRO A 445 10.76 -39.44 19.10
N SER A 446 10.13 -40.54 18.67
CA SER A 446 9.86 -40.74 17.25
C SER A 446 8.61 -41.57 17.00
N SER A 447 7.79 -41.05 16.09
CA SER A 447 6.54 -41.61 15.54
C SER A 447 5.28 -41.47 16.41
N ASP A 448 4.69 -40.27 16.33
CA ASP A 448 3.27 -40.08 16.63
C ASP A 448 2.42 -40.98 15.70
N ALA A 449 1.57 -41.80 16.31
CA ALA A 449 0.50 -42.51 15.62
C ALA A 449 -0.42 -41.49 14.94
N LYS A 450 -0.38 -41.43 13.60
CA LYS A 450 -1.16 -40.50 12.76
C LYS A 450 -2.68 -40.71 12.89
N CYS A 451 -3.29 -40.11 13.90
CA CYS A 451 -4.67 -39.67 13.78
C CYS A 451 -4.69 -38.56 12.72
N LYS A 452 -5.43 -38.74 11.61
CA LYS A 452 -5.52 -37.73 10.54
C LYS A 452 -6.24 -36.48 11.07
N THR A 453 -5.49 -35.56 11.66
CA THR A 453 -6.00 -34.25 12.08
C THR A 453 -6.13 -33.34 10.86
N GLN A 454 -7.25 -32.63 10.75
CA GLN A 454 -7.56 -31.70 9.65
C GLN A 454 -7.73 -30.29 10.20
N LEU A 455 -7.08 -29.30 9.59
CA LEU A 455 -7.31 -27.88 9.85
C LEU A 455 -8.67 -27.47 9.26
N LEU A 456 -9.52 -26.84 10.06
CA LEU A 456 -10.85 -26.43 9.65
C LEU A 456 -11.02 -24.92 9.56
N TYR A 457 -10.48 -24.19 10.53
CA TYR A 457 -10.65 -22.75 10.62
C TYR A 457 -9.38 -22.10 11.12
N TYR A 458 -9.17 -20.84 10.76
CA TYR A 458 -8.09 -20.03 11.27
C TYR A 458 -8.52 -18.57 11.45
N VAL A 459 -7.88 -17.87 12.38
CA VAL A 459 -7.99 -16.42 12.52
C VAL A 459 -6.71 -15.90 13.14
N ASN A 460 -6.35 -14.67 12.82
CA ASN A 460 -5.13 -14.07 13.32
C ASN A 460 -5.40 -12.73 13.96
N ILE A 461 -4.56 -12.35 14.92
CA ILE A 461 -4.57 -11.04 15.56
C ILE A 461 -3.13 -10.56 15.75
N LEU A 462 -2.86 -9.31 15.39
CA LEU A 462 -1.56 -8.68 15.66
C LEU A 462 -1.44 -8.38 17.14
N LEU A 463 -0.38 -8.87 17.80
CA LEU A 463 -0.16 -8.65 19.23
C LEU A 463 0.23 -7.20 19.53
N ILE A 464 0.93 -6.55 18.59
CA ILE A 464 1.27 -5.13 18.64
C ILE A 464 0.41 -4.40 17.62
N ASP A 465 -0.35 -3.41 18.06
CA ASP A 465 -1.24 -2.62 17.19
C ASP A 465 -0.47 -1.60 16.32
N HIS A 466 -1.21 -0.86 15.49
CA HIS A 466 -0.65 0.16 14.59
C HIS A 466 -0.01 1.36 15.31
N ARG A 467 -0.30 1.55 16.61
CA ARG A 467 0.32 2.56 17.49
C ARG A 467 1.54 2.05 18.23
N SER A 468 1.97 0.82 17.93
CA SER A 468 3.05 0.14 18.65
C SER A 468 2.69 -0.14 20.11
N LEU A 469 1.41 -0.38 20.43
CA LEU A 469 0.94 -0.79 21.75
C LEU A 469 0.62 -2.29 21.78
N LEU A 470 0.91 -2.95 22.89
CA LEU A 470 0.52 -4.33 23.13
C LEU A 470 -1.00 -4.40 23.32
N ARG A 471 -1.67 -5.29 22.56
CA ARG A 471 -3.11 -5.54 22.70
C ARG A 471 -3.44 -6.23 24.01
N THR A 472 -4.58 -5.86 24.59
CA THR A 472 -5.04 -6.33 25.90
C THR A 472 -6.54 -6.50 25.92
N GLY A 473 -7.06 -7.38 26.78
CA GLY A 473 -8.50 -7.51 27.00
C GLY A 473 -9.16 -8.61 26.18
N ASP A 474 -10.46 -8.46 25.99
CA ASP A 474 -11.36 -9.54 25.57
C ASP A 474 -11.65 -9.39 24.06
N TYR A 475 -11.58 -10.50 23.32
CA TYR A 475 -11.82 -10.51 21.88
C TYR A 475 -12.75 -11.66 21.48
N VAL A 476 -13.66 -11.36 20.56
CA VAL A 476 -14.45 -12.35 19.82
C VAL A 476 -14.04 -12.24 18.36
N LEU A 477 -13.36 -13.27 17.86
CA LEU A 477 -12.76 -13.26 16.53
C LEU A 477 -13.50 -14.24 15.62
N HIS A 478 -14.13 -13.72 14.58
CA HIS A 478 -14.80 -14.52 13.55
C HIS A 478 -13.78 -15.13 12.59
N MET A 479 -13.84 -16.44 12.44
CA MET A 479 -12.79 -17.25 11.80
C MET A 479 -13.06 -17.49 10.32
N TRP A 480 -11.96 -17.64 9.58
CA TRP A 480 -11.97 -18.04 8.18
C TRP A 480 -11.99 -19.55 8.06
N LYS A 481 -12.84 -20.07 7.18
CA LYS A 481 -12.85 -21.50 6.85
C LYS A 481 -11.61 -21.85 6.03
N PHE A 482 -10.94 -22.92 6.43
CA PHE A 482 -9.84 -23.48 5.65
C PHE A 482 -10.40 -24.28 4.47
N PRO A 483 -9.96 -24.01 3.23
CA PRO A 483 -10.50 -24.69 2.06
C PRO A 483 -10.22 -26.20 2.10
N GLY A 484 -11.21 -26.99 1.68
CA GLY A 484 -11.16 -28.45 1.67
C GLY A 484 -10.23 -29.01 0.58
N LYS A 485 -9.98 -30.33 0.63
CA LYS A 485 -9.26 -31.01 -0.47
C LYS A 485 -10.09 -30.91 -1.76
N GLY A 486 -9.60 -30.17 -2.75
CA GLY A 486 -10.25 -29.98 -4.06
C GLY A 486 -10.78 -28.55 -4.32
N GLU A 487 -10.74 -27.64 -3.34
CA GLU A 487 -11.01 -26.21 -3.53
C GLU A 487 -9.72 -25.46 -3.94
N GLU A 488 -9.83 -24.41 -4.77
CA GLU A 488 -8.68 -23.68 -5.32
C GLU A 488 -7.74 -23.15 -4.22
N GLN A 489 -6.48 -23.55 -4.26
CA GLN A 489 -5.49 -23.29 -3.19
C GLN A 489 -4.60 -22.06 -3.43
N GLY A 490 -4.88 -21.26 -4.47
CA GLY A 490 -3.93 -20.31 -5.04
C GLY A 490 -3.47 -19.15 -4.12
N SER A 491 -4.29 -18.68 -3.18
CA SER A 491 -4.00 -17.52 -2.31
C SER A 491 -3.72 -17.86 -0.85
N ILE A 492 -3.73 -19.15 -0.49
CA ILE A 492 -3.76 -19.62 0.92
C ILE A 492 -2.62 -19.04 1.77
N ASN A 493 -1.41 -18.90 1.23
CA ASN A 493 -0.27 -18.42 2.00
C ASN A 493 -0.38 -16.93 2.36
N ALA A 494 -0.92 -16.11 1.46
CA ALA A 494 -1.19 -14.71 1.77
C ALA A 494 -2.38 -14.61 2.73
N ASP A 495 -3.47 -15.32 2.47
CA ASP A 495 -4.69 -15.22 3.28
C ASP A 495 -4.44 -15.63 4.75
N LYS A 496 -3.57 -16.62 4.98
CA LYS A 496 -3.12 -17.03 6.32
C LYS A 496 -2.42 -15.95 7.13
N LEU A 497 -1.96 -14.87 6.52
CA LEU A 497 -1.25 -13.78 7.19
C LEU A 497 -2.13 -12.56 7.47
N THR A 498 -3.39 -12.57 7.02
CA THR A 498 -4.30 -11.44 7.27
C THR A 498 -4.62 -11.32 8.75
N SER A 499 -4.67 -10.09 9.26
CA SER A 499 -5.20 -9.76 10.58
C SER A 499 -6.71 -9.48 10.57
N ALA A 500 -7.35 -9.46 9.39
CA ALA A 500 -8.79 -9.26 9.27
C ALA A 500 -9.55 -10.49 9.78
N THR A 501 -10.67 -10.27 10.47
CA THR A 501 -11.62 -11.31 10.82
C THR A 501 -12.67 -11.48 9.74
N ASN A 502 -13.34 -12.63 9.73
CA ASN A 502 -14.41 -12.88 8.77
C ASN A 502 -15.59 -11.92 9.02
N PRO A 503 -16.02 -11.13 8.03
CA PRO A 503 -17.13 -10.19 8.19
C PRO A 503 -18.51 -10.87 8.25
N ASP A 504 -18.65 -12.12 7.81
CA ASP A 504 -19.89 -12.90 7.92
C ASP A 504 -20.06 -13.45 9.34
N LYS A 505 -20.56 -12.61 10.26
CA LYS A 505 -20.70 -12.94 11.68
C LYS A 505 -21.73 -14.04 11.95
N ASP A 506 -22.74 -14.17 11.09
CA ASP A 506 -23.86 -15.09 11.30
C ASP A 506 -23.51 -16.54 10.93
N ASN A 507 -22.68 -16.75 9.91
CA ASN A 507 -22.34 -18.09 9.42
C ASN A 507 -20.91 -18.55 9.73
N SER A 508 -20.07 -17.69 10.32
CA SER A 508 -18.69 -18.03 10.66
C SER A 508 -18.54 -18.55 12.09
N MET A 509 -17.61 -19.50 12.27
CA MET A 509 -17.17 -19.91 13.60
C MET A 509 -16.52 -18.72 14.31
N ALA A 510 -16.79 -18.52 15.59
CA ALA A 510 -16.12 -17.50 16.39
C ALA A 510 -15.25 -18.15 17.48
N VAL A 511 -14.11 -17.52 17.79
CA VAL A 511 -13.28 -17.88 18.94
C VAL A 511 -13.23 -16.71 19.93
N SER A 512 -13.50 -17.02 21.20
CA SER A 512 -13.46 -16.07 22.30
C SER A 512 -12.14 -16.21 23.07
N ILE A 513 -11.37 -15.13 23.17
CA ILE A 513 -10.07 -15.10 23.85
C ILE A 513 -9.93 -13.93 24.82
N VAL A 514 -9.00 -14.06 25.78
CA VAL A 514 -8.59 -12.97 26.68
C VAL A 514 -7.07 -12.81 26.63
N LEU A 515 -6.62 -11.59 26.38
CA LEU A 515 -5.25 -11.13 26.56
C LEU A 515 -5.13 -10.47 27.94
N ASP A 516 -3.97 -10.62 28.59
CA ASP A 516 -3.70 -10.00 29.91
C ASP A 516 -3.99 -8.48 29.88
N LYS A 517 -4.61 -7.97 30.96
CA LYS A 517 -4.85 -6.54 31.19
C LYS A 517 -3.75 -5.98 32.09
N TYR A 518 -3.28 -4.77 31.81
CA TYR A 518 -2.21 -4.11 32.55
C TYR A 518 -2.68 -2.76 33.10
N CYS A 519 -2.02 -2.27 34.16
CA CYS A 519 -2.39 -1.00 34.81
C CYS A 519 -2.16 0.22 33.91
N HIS A 520 -1.17 0.15 33.02
CA HIS A 520 -0.85 1.17 32.04
C HIS A 520 -0.66 0.54 30.67
N PRO A 521 -0.88 1.29 29.58
CA PRO A 521 -0.55 0.83 28.22
C PRO A 521 0.92 0.39 28.14
N ILE A 522 1.17 -0.73 27.48
CA ILE A 522 2.51 -1.24 27.20
C ILE A 522 2.86 -0.87 25.77
N ALA A 523 3.90 -0.06 25.59
CA ALA A 523 4.33 0.43 24.29
C ALA A 523 5.67 -0.21 23.88
N LEU A 524 5.74 -0.70 22.64
CA LEU A 524 6.97 -1.13 22.00
C LEU A 524 7.87 0.09 21.77
N PRO A 525 9.04 0.19 22.41
CA PRO A 525 9.92 1.33 22.22
C PRO A 525 10.55 1.37 20.82
N LYS A 526 10.85 2.57 20.34
CA LYS A 526 11.75 2.77 19.19
C LYS A 526 13.17 2.38 19.58
N HIS A 527 13.87 1.72 18.66
CA HIS A 527 15.28 1.45 18.82
C HIS A 527 16.12 2.71 18.68
N LYS A 528 17.08 2.90 19.60
CA LYS A 528 18.17 3.85 19.42
C LYS A 528 19.32 3.18 18.68
N ILE A 529 19.87 3.87 17.69
CA ILE A 529 21.11 3.47 17.05
C ILE A 529 22.25 3.86 18.00
N ALA A 530 22.70 2.91 18.81
CA ALA A 530 23.89 3.08 19.65
C ALA A 530 25.16 2.81 18.84
N SER A 531 26.28 3.41 19.25
CA SER A 531 27.60 3.06 18.72
C SER A 531 27.97 1.66 19.18
N ASP A 532 28.19 0.76 18.23
CA ASP A 532 28.55 -0.64 18.44
C ASP A 532 30.04 -0.76 18.82
N PRO A 533 30.38 -1.10 20.10
CA PRO A 533 31.77 -1.30 20.53
C PRO A 533 32.35 -2.66 20.05
N GLN A 534 31.50 -3.59 19.62
CA GLN A 534 31.87 -4.92 19.15
C GLN A 534 32.30 -4.92 17.68
N ALA A 535 31.82 -3.99 16.85
CA ALA A 535 32.31 -3.80 15.49
C ALA A 535 33.83 -3.56 15.40
N ASP A 536 34.43 -2.95 16.43
CA ASP A 536 35.87 -2.72 16.49
C ASP A 536 36.66 -3.97 16.96
N ARG A 537 36.00 -4.93 17.60
CA ARG A 537 36.60 -6.19 18.08
C ARG A 537 36.37 -7.39 17.15
N ALA A 538 35.32 -7.38 16.34
CA ALA A 538 34.90 -8.49 15.48
C ALA A 538 35.66 -8.56 14.12
N ARG A 539 36.94 -8.14 14.08
CA ARG A 539 37.84 -8.40 12.94
C ARG A 539 38.57 -9.73 13.12
N ALA A 540 37.84 -10.80 13.47
CA ALA A 540 38.40 -12.13 13.31
C ALA A 540 38.52 -12.40 11.81
N GLU A 541 39.74 -12.66 11.32
CA GLU A 541 39.94 -13.01 9.91
C GLU A 541 39.12 -14.26 9.57
N MET A 542 38.18 -14.12 8.64
CA MET A 542 37.36 -15.22 8.16
C MET A 542 38.26 -16.22 7.40
N PRO A 543 38.31 -17.50 7.82
CA PRO A 543 39.02 -18.55 7.10
C PRO A 543 38.52 -18.66 5.65
N ASN A 544 39.43 -18.90 4.71
CA ASN A 544 39.10 -18.97 3.28
C ASN A 544 38.04 -20.02 2.94
N GLN A 545 38.02 -21.15 3.66
CA GLN A 545 37.01 -22.18 3.48
C GLN A 545 35.60 -21.69 3.85
N LEU A 546 35.48 -20.98 4.98
CA LEU A 546 34.20 -20.39 5.41
C LEU A 546 33.77 -19.24 4.50
N ARG A 547 34.73 -18.47 3.95
CA ARG A 547 34.45 -17.45 2.94
C ARG A 547 33.84 -18.06 1.68
N LYS A 548 34.43 -19.14 1.18
CA LYS A 548 33.92 -19.85 0.00
C LYS A 548 32.52 -20.42 0.26
N GLN A 549 32.28 -21.01 1.44
CA GLN A 549 30.95 -21.48 1.83
C GLN A 549 29.93 -20.34 1.90
N LEU A 550 30.31 -19.19 2.48
CA LEU A 550 29.44 -18.01 2.54
C LEU A 550 29.08 -17.51 1.13
N GLU A 551 30.05 -17.45 0.21
CA GLU A 551 29.82 -17.07 -1.18
C GLU A 551 28.89 -18.05 -1.92
N GLU A 552 29.06 -19.36 -1.71
CA GLU A 552 28.18 -20.41 -2.23
C GLU A 552 26.75 -20.25 -1.69
N ILE A 553 26.61 -20.03 -0.38
CA ILE A 553 25.31 -19.76 0.25
C ILE A 553 24.68 -18.51 -0.36
N ILE A 554 25.42 -17.41 -0.54
CA ILE A 554 24.88 -16.18 -1.14
C ILE A 554 24.44 -16.41 -2.59
N ALA A 555 25.22 -17.16 -3.38
CA ALA A 555 24.94 -17.44 -4.79
C ALA A 555 23.80 -18.43 -5.04
N THR A 556 23.43 -19.23 -4.04
CA THR A 556 22.39 -20.27 -4.15
C THR A 556 21.02 -19.69 -4.57
N ASP A 557 20.21 -20.45 -5.29
CA ASP A 557 18.85 -20.05 -5.66
C ASP A 557 17.97 -19.71 -4.44
N LEU A 558 17.03 -18.78 -4.62
CA LEU A 558 16.18 -18.27 -3.55
C LEU A 558 15.17 -19.29 -3.01
N LEU A 559 14.79 -20.28 -3.82
CA LEU A 559 13.86 -21.34 -3.42
C LEU A 559 14.52 -22.42 -2.57
N ASN A 560 15.85 -22.43 -2.46
CA ASN A 560 16.57 -23.36 -1.62
C ASN A 560 16.52 -22.87 -0.16
N PRO A 561 15.91 -23.64 0.76
CA PRO A 561 15.81 -23.26 2.16
C PRO A 561 17.20 -23.30 2.81
N LEU A 562 17.52 -22.26 3.58
CA LEU A 562 18.76 -22.22 4.37
C LEU A 562 18.70 -23.25 5.49
N THR A 563 19.77 -24.04 5.62
CA THR A 563 19.95 -24.95 6.76
C THR A 563 20.19 -24.16 8.06
N PRO A 564 19.97 -24.75 9.24
CA PRO A 564 20.32 -24.12 10.51
C PRO A 564 21.79 -23.67 10.56
N GLU A 565 22.69 -24.45 10.00
CA GLU A 565 24.12 -24.18 9.92
C GLU A 565 24.41 -22.98 9.01
N ASP A 566 23.74 -22.87 7.86
CA ASP A 566 23.86 -21.71 6.96
C ASP A 566 23.43 -20.42 7.67
N LYS A 567 22.32 -20.49 8.42
CA LYS A 567 21.79 -19.35 9.19
C LYS A 567 22.77 -18.91 10.27
N GLU A 568 23.35 -19.86 10.99
CA GLU A 568 24.36 -19.57 12.01
C GLU A 568 25.62 -18.94 11.40
N LEU A 569 26.12 -19.47 10.27
CA LEU A 569 27.26 -18.92 9.57
C LEU A 569 27.01 -17.48 9.07
N LEU A 570 25.86 -17.24 8.45
CA LEU A 570 25.44 -15.92 7.97
C LEU A 570 25.40 -14.89 9.10
N TRP A 571 24.82 -15.27 10.25
CA TRP A 571 24.72 -14.40 11.42
C TRP A 571 26.07 -14.18 12.09
N HIS A 572 26.89 -15.22 12.24
CA HIS A 572 28.23 -15.13 12.81
C HIS A 572 29.10 -14.13 12.04
N PHE A 573 29.05 -14.19 10.71
CA PHE A 573 29.80 -13.30 9.81
C PHE A 573 28.96 -12.15 9.22
N ARG A 574 27.91 -11.71 9.92
CA ARG A 574 26.96 -10.67 9.45
C ARG A 574 27.59 -9.38 8.93
N TYR A 575 28.73 -8.95 9.49
CA TYR A 575 29.45 -7.75 9.02
C TYR A 575 30.18 -7.95 7.69
N GLU A 576 30.56 -9.19 7.34
CA GLU A 576 31.05 -9.52 6.00
C GLU A 576 29.85 -9.68 5.05
N SER A 577 28.80 -10.38 5.47
CA SER A 577 27.57 -10.57 4.68
C SER A 577 26.95 -9.25 4.21
N ILE A 578 26.85 -8.24 5.09
CA ILE A 578 26.22 -6.95 4.75
C ILE A 578 26.98 -6.14 3.68
N LYS A 579 28.25 -6.48 3.40
CA LYS A 579 29.02 -5.88 2.30
C LYS A 579 28.56 -6.37 0.93
N HIS A 580 27.80 -7.46 0.88
CA HIS A 580 27.28 -8.05 -0.35
C HIS A 580 25.76 -7.83 -0.45
N PRO A 581 25.26 -6.97 -1.36
CA PRO A 581 23.83 -6.68 -1.47
C PRO A 581 22.95 -7.94 -1.62
N LYS A 582 23.42 -8.93 -2.41
CA LYS A 582 22.70 -10.20 -2.63
C LYS A 582 22.55 -11.06 -1.37
N ALA A 583 23.33 -10.80 -0.32
CA ALA A 583 23.25 -11.55 0.94
C ALA A 583 22.10 -11.09 1.84
N TYR A 584 21.52 -9.90 1.62
CA TYR A 584 20.56 -9.29 2.54
C TYR A 584 19.34 -10.18 2.85
N PRO A 585 18.63 -10.76 1.86
CA PRO A 585 17.48 -11.61 2.16
C PRO A 585 17.85 -12.86 2.97
N LYS A 586 18.99 -13.48 2.67
CA LYS A 586 19.48 -14.67 3.39
C LYS A 586 19.93 -14.33 4.80
N LEU A 587 20.65 -13.22 4.96
CA LEU A 587 21.05 -12.71 6.27
C LEU A 587 19.82 -12.37 7.13
N LEU A 588 18.85 -11.64 6.58
CA LEU A 588 17.66 -11.22 7.32
C LEU A 588 16.70 -12.39 7.64
N SER A 589 16.68 -13.43 6.82
CA SER A 589 15.93 -14.67 7.13
C SER A 589 16.63 -15.57 8.16
N SER A 590 17.90 -15.30 8.48
CA SER A 590 18.64 -15.96 9.57
C SER A 590 18.38 -15.32 10.95
N VAL A 591 17.83 -14.10 10.98
CA VAL A 591 17.57 -13.34 12.21
C VAL A 591 16.53 -14.06 13.07
N LYS A 592 16.81 -14.16 14.37
CA LYS A 592 15.86 -14.66 15.38
C LYS A 592 15.01 -13.50 15.87
N TRP A 593 13.91 -13.21 15.17
CA TRP A 593 13.07 -12.03 15.46
C TRP A 593 12.36 -12.07 16.81
N GLY A 594 12.19 -13.26 17.41
CA GLY A 594 11.68 -13.43 18.77
C GLY A 594 12.74 -13.25 19.89
N GLN A 595 13.80 -12.48 19.64
CA GLN A 595 14.83 -12.13 20.62
C GLN A 595 15.19 -10.65 20.48
N GLN A 596 14.77 -9.83 21.44
CA GLN A 596 14.88 -8.36 21.35
C GLN A 596 16.33 -7.88 21.17
N GLU A 597 17.28 -8.55 21.81
CA GLU A 597 18.71 -8.21 21.73
C GLU A 597 19.27 -8.41 20.32
N ILE A 598 18.91 -9.52 19.66
CA ILE A 598 19.31 -9.82 18.27
C ILE A 598 18.65 -8.86 17.28
N VAL A 599 17.39 -8.48 17.51
CA VAL A 599 16.69 -7.48 16.68
C VAL A 599 17.37 -6.11 16.82
N ALA A 600 17.74 -5.71 18.03
CA ALA A 600 18.47 -4.47 18.26
C ALA A 600 19.82 -4.46 17.52
N GLU A 601 20.56 -5.56 17.57
CA GLU A 601 21.81 -5.73 16.82
C GLU A 601 21.59 -5.68 15.31
N THR A 602 20.51 -6.29 14.81
CA THR A 602 20.14 -6.24 13.39
C THR A 602 19.91 -4.81 12.91
N TYR A 603 19.21 -3.98 13.69
CA TYR A 603 18.99 -2.58 13.32
C TYR A 603 20.27 -1.73 13.40
N GLN A 604 21.16 -2.03 14.34
CA GLN A 604 22.49 -1.42 14.36
C GLN A 604 23.30 -1.81 13.11
N LEU A 605 23.25 -3.07 12.70
CA LEU A 605 23.88 -3.55 11.48
C LEU A 605 23.30 -2.85 10.24
N LEU A 606 21.98 -2.75 10.12
CA LEU A 606 21.29 -2.07 9.02
C LEU A 606 21.53 -0.55 8.97
N SER A 607 22.07 0.05 10.04
CA SER A 607 22.53 1.45 10.00
C SER A 607 23.80 1.65 9.16
N LYS A 608 24.55 0.56 8.93
CA LYS A 608 25.80 0.49 8.14
C LYS A 608 25.59 -0.11 6.74
N ARG A 609 24.37 0.01 6.19
CA ARG A 609 23.97 -0.56 4.90
C ARG A 609 24.52 0.15 3.65
N ASP A 610 25.69 0.78 3.74
CA ASP A 610 26.24 1.61 2.66
C ASP A 610 26.38 0.82 1.35
N ALA A 611 26.74 -0.47 1.43
CA ALA A 611 26.81 -1.36 0.28
C ALA A 611 25.45 -1.54 -0.43
N TRP A 612 24.35 -1.68 0.33
CA TRP A 612 23.00 -1.76 -0.23
C TRP A 612 22.58 -0.42 -0.82
N ASP A 613 22.79 0.68 -0.11
CA ASP A 613 22.36 2.01 -0.57
C ASP A 613 23.08 2.41 -1.87
N GLN A 614 24.38 2.09 -2.00
CA GLN A 614 25.21 2.43 -3.17
C GLN A 614 25.11 1.44 -4.34
N SER A 615 24.57 0.22 -4.13
CA SER A 615 24.45 -0.75 -5.21
C SER A 615 23.52 -0.27 -6.33
N THR A 616 23.62 -0.85 -7.53
CA THR A 616 22.55 -0.73 -8.52
C THR A 616 21.25 -1.33 -7.97
N LEU A 617 20.11 -0.76 -8.36
CA LEU A 617 18.80 -1.30 -7.99
C LEU A 617 18.60 -2.65 -8.70
N ASP A 618 18.46 -3.71 -7.90
CA ASP A 618 18.00 -5.02 -8.36
C ASP A 618 16.55 -5.19 -7.90
N VAL A 619 15.62 -5.15 -8.85
CA VAL A 619 14.18 -5.21 -8.55
C VAL A 619 13.80 -6.57 -7.96
N GLY A 620 14.38 -7.67 -8.45
CA GLY A 620 14.09 -9.00 -7.93
C GLY A 620 14.49 -9.14 -6.47
N LEU A 621 15.72 -8.72 -6.15
CA LEU A 621 16.22 -8.70 -4.78
C LEU A 621 15.39 -7.80 -3.85
N THR A 622 14.96 -6.65 -4.35
CA THR A 622 14.18 -5.68 -3.57
C THR A 622 12.76 -6.18 -3.31
N LEU A 623 12.11 -6.77 -4.32
CA LEU A 623 10.79 -7.39 -4.17
C LEU A 623 10.82 -8.60 -3.23
N GLN A 624 11.94 -9.33 -3.16
CA GLN A 624 12.10 -10.41 -2.19
C GLN A 624 11.96 -9.91 -0.75
N LEU A 625 12.56 -8.76 -0.41
CA LEU A 625 12.42 -8.16 0.93
C LEU A 625 11.00 -7.64 1.22
N LEU A 626 10.10 -7.67 0.23
CA LEU A 626 8.68 -7.33 0.36
C LEU A 626 7.77 -8.56 0.34
N ASP A 627 8.31 -9.78 0.27
CA ASP A 627 7.54 -11.01 0.29
C ASP A 627 6.99 -11.34 1.69
N CYS A 628 6.32 -12.50 1.83
CA CYS A 628 5.71 -12.96 3.07
C CYS A 628 6.71 -13.43 4.16
N ASN A 629 8.00 -13.58 3.84
CA ASN A 629 9.02 -13.97 4.81
C ASN A 629 9.46 -12.80 5.68
N PHE A 630 9.29 -11.56 5.21
CA PHE A 630 9.77 -10.35 5.87
C PHE A 630 8.60 -9.46 6.31
N SER A 631 8.25 -9.50 7.60
CA SER A 631 7.24 -8.63 8.21
C SER A 631 7.82 -7.39 8.91
N ASP A 632 9.15 -7.32 9.04
CA ASP A 632 9.81 -6.22 9.76
C ASP A 632 9.68 -4.88 9.01
N GLU A 633 9.17 -3.86 9.71
CA GLU A 633 8.91 -2.54 9.14
C GLU A 633 10.18 -1.87 8.59
N ASN A 634 11.33 -2.00 9.26
CA ASN A 634 12.58 -1.36 8.84
C ASN A 634 13.17 -2.02 7.60
N VAL A 635 13.13 -3.36 7.53
CA VAL A 635 13.53 -4.14 6.35
C VAL A 635 12.68 -3.74 5.14
N ARG A 636 11.35 -3.74 5.30
CA ARG A 636 10.43 -3.39 4.20
C ARG A 636 10.58 -1.93 3.78
N ALA A 637 10.73 -1.00 4.73
CA ALA A 637 10.97 0.41 4.43
C ALA A 637 12.30 0.64 3.69
N MET A 638 13.36 -0.11 4.03
CA MET A 638 14.62 -0.09 3.30
C MET A 638 14.47 -0.57 1.86
N ALA A 639 13.70 -1.64 1.63
CA ALA A 639 13.41 -2.14 0.29
C ALA A 639 12.62 -1.09 -0.53
N VAL A 640 11.57 -0.52 0.04
CA VAL A 640 10.78 0.54 -0.61
C VAL A 640 11.63 1.79 -0.89
N GLN A 641 12.54 2.17 0.00
CA GLN A 641 13.47 3.28 -0.24
C GLN A 641 14.33 3.05 -1.49
N LYS A 642 14.71 1.79 -1.77
CA LYS A 642 15.43 1.43 -3.00
C LYS A 642 14.52 1.53 -4.23
N LEU A 643 13.25 1.14 -4.12
CA LEU A 643 12.24 1.24 -5.19
C LEU A 643 11.88 2.69 -5.56
N GLU A 644 12.10 3.68 -4.69
CA GLU A 644 11.92 5.09 -5.04
C GLU A 644 12.85 5.55 -6.20
N GLY A 645 13.91 4.79 -6.50
CA GLY A 645 14.76 5.00 -7.67
C GLY A 645 14.28 4.31 -8.96
N LEU A 646 13.16 3.58 -8.93
CA LEU A 646 12.62 2.86 -10.07
C LEU A 646 11.90 3.81 -11.05
N GLU A 647 12.19 3.68 -12.34
CA GLU A 647 11.57 4.50 -13.37
C GLU A 647 10.06 4.21 -13.52
N ASP A 648 9.31 5.16 -14.10
CA ASP A 648 7.85 5.05 -14.25
C ASP A 648 7.41 3.81 -15.06
N ASP A 649 8.15 3.49 -16.12
CA ASP A 649 7.86 2.35 -16.99
C ASP A 649 8.13 1.01 -16.28
N ASP A 650 9.23 0.93 -15.53
CA ASP A 650 9.56 -0.24 -14.71
C ASP A 650 8.57 -0.38 -13.54
N VAL A 651 8.13 0.72 -12.90
CA VAL A 651 7.07 0.68 -11.87
C VAL A 651 5.79 0.14 -12.46
N LEU A 652 5.38 0.61 -13.64
CA LEU A 652 4.19 0.08 -14.30
C LEU A 652 4.34 -1.40 -14.62
N HIS A 653 5.52 -1.81 -15.08
CA HIS A 653 5.83 -3.21 -15.36
C HIS A 653 5.67 -4.09 -14.13
N TYR A 654 6.12 -3.68 -12.94
CA TYR A 654 6.03 -4.46 -11.70
C TYR A 654 4.83 -4.10 -10.81
N LEU A 655 3.91 -3.25 -11.29
CA LEU A 655 2.83 -2.68 -10.47
C LEU A 655 1.93 -3.75 -9.87
N LEU A 656 1.65 -4.82 -10.62
CA LEU A 656 0.84 -5.94 -10.15
C LEU A 656 1.47 -6.61 -8.92
N GLN A 657 2.78 -6.94 -8.99
CA GLN A 657 3.51 -7.57 -7.89
C GLN A 657 3.59 -6.65 -6.68
N LEU A 658 3.78 -5.35 -6.90
CA LEU A 658 3.82 -4.35 -5.83
C LEU A 658 2.46 -4.23 -5.13
N VAL A 659 1.34 -4.25 -5.87
CA VAL A 659 -0.01 -4.28 -5.28
C VAL A 659 -0.23 -5.57 -4.48
N GLN A 660 0.22 -6.73 -4.98
CA GLN A 660 0.10 -7.98 -4.22
C GLN A 660 0.96 -7.98 -2.95
N ALA A 661 2.16 -7.39 -2.98
CA ALA A 661 3.05 -7.31 -1.82
C ALA A 661 2.46 -6.50 -0.65
N VAL A 662 1.47 -5.63 -0.90
CA VAL A 662 0.69 -4.93 0.15
C VAL A 662 -0.06 -5.90 1.06
N LYS A 663 -0.39 -7.11 0.59
CA LYS A 663 -1.01 -8.16 1.44
C LYS A 663 -0.10 -8.60 2.59
N PHE A 664 1.22 -8.47 2.43
CA PHE A 664 2.21 -8.87 3.43
C PHE A 664 2.59 -7.74 4.40
N GLU A 665 2.08 -6.52 4.20
CA GLU A 665 2.24 -5.45 5.18
C GLU A 665 1.47 -5.82 6.47
N PRO A 666 2.07 -5.66 7.66
CA PRO A 666 1.33 -5.89 8.90
C PRO A 666 0.17 -4.90 9.07
N TYR A 667 0.37 -3.63 8.70
CA TYR A 667 -0.57 -2.55 8.91
C TYR A 667 -1.02 -1.88 7.60
N HIS A 668 -2.16 -1.18 7.63
CA HIS A 668 -2.71 -0.44 6.49
C HIS A 668 -1.81 0.73 6.04
N ASP A 669 -1.26 1.50 6.98
CA ASP A 669 -0.25 2.52 6.69
C ASP A 669 1.15 1.87 6.69
N SER A 670 1.79 1.87 5.52
CA SER A 670 3.10 1.27 5.32
C SER A 670 3.93 2.06 4.30
N ALA A 671 5.24 1.82 4.28
CA ALA A 671 6.12 2.42 3.28
C ALA A 671 5.66 2.09 1.85
N LEU A 672 5.26 0.84 1.59
CA LEU A 672 4.81 0.39 0.27
C LEU A 672 3.48 1.03 -0.14
N ALA A 673 2.51 1.13 0.78
CA ALA A 673 1.25 1.83 0.52
C ALA A 673 1.49 3.31 0.14
N ARG A 674 2.37 3.99 0.88
CA ARG A 674 2.77 5.38 0.58
C ARG A 674 3.50 5.49 -0.76
N PHE A 675 4.37 4.54 -1.10
CA PHE A 675 5.05 4.50 -2.39
C PHE A 675 4.05 4.41 -3.56
N LEU A 676 3.13 3.44 -3.51
CA LEU A 676 2.10 3.28 -4.54
C LEU A 676 1.24 4.54 -4.70
N LEU A 677 0.81 5.13 -3.58
CA LEU A 677 0.06 6.39 -3.58
C LEU A 677 0.83 7.51 -4.29
N LYS A 678 2.10 7.73 -3.91
CA LYS A 678 2.93 8.78 -4.55
C LYS A 678 3.10 8.55 -6.04
N ARG A 679 3.41 7.32 -6.46
CA ARG A 679 3.65 6.99 -7.87
C ARG A 679 2.38 7.16 -8.71
N GLY A 680 1.22 6.75 -8.20
CA GLY A 680 -0.07 6.96 -8.86
C GLY A 680 -0.46 8.44 -8.97
N LEU A 681 -0.17 9.26 -7.96
CA LEU A 681 -0.50 10.70 -7.98
C LEU A 681 0.42 11.52 -8.90
N ARG A 682 1.64 11.05 -9.17
CA ARG A 682 2.60 11.70 -10.10
C ARG A 682 2.36 11.35 -11.56
N ASN A 683 1.79 10.18 -11.85
CA ASN A 683 1.66 9.67 -13.22
C ASN A 683 0.26 9.07 -13.45
N LYS A 684 -0.52 9.68 -14.34
CA LYS A 684 -1.90 9.23 -14.66
C LYS A 684 -1.97 7.79 -15.17
N ARG A 685 -0.99 7.34 -15.95
CA ARG A 685 -0.94 5.97 -16.47
C ARG A 685 -0.77 4.97 -15.33
N ILE A 686 0.18 5.21 -14.43
CA ILE A 686 0.36 4.38 -13.23
C ILE A 686 -0.91 4.42 -12.36
N GLY A 687 -1.46 5.61 -12.14
CA GLY A 687 -2.68 5.80 -11.36
C GLY A 687 -3.92 5.08 -11.93
N HIS A 688 -4.06 5.05 -13.26
CA HIS A 688 -5.11 4.30 -13.96
C HIS A 688 -5.05 2.80 -13.67
N PHE A 689 -3.87 2.19 -13.83
CA PHE A 689 -3.72 0.75 -13.55
C PHE A 689 -3.77 0.44 -12.05
N LEU A 690 -3.24 1.32 -11.20
CA LEU A 690 -3.33 1.20 -9.74
C LEU A 690 -4.79 1.16 -9.29
N PHE A 691 -5.65 2.02 -9.84
CA PHE A 691 -7.09 2.00 -9.57
C PHE A 691 -7.70 0.62 -9.86
N TRP A 692 -7.47 0.09 -11.07
CA TRP A 692 -8.07 -1.18 -11.48
C TRP A 692 -7.54 -2.37 -10.69
N PHE A 693 -6.24 -2.41 -10.39
CA PHE A 693 -5.65 -3.50 -9.61
C PHE A 693 -6.13 -3.51 -8.16
N LEU A 694 -6.21 -2.33 -7.51
CA LEU A 694 -6.77 -2.23 -6.16
C LEU A 694 -8.26 -2.59 -6.16
N ARG A 695 -9.04 -2.04 -7.09
CA ARG A 695 -10.48 -2.27 -7.18
C ARG A 695 -10.82 -3.74 -7.41
N SER A 696 -10.08 -4.43 -8.27
CA SER A 696 -10.29 -5.87 -8.52
C SER A 696 -10.03 -6.70 -7.27
N GLU A 697 -8.99 -6.36 -6.49
CA GLU A 697 -8.68 -7.09 -5.25
C GLU A 697 -9.70 -6.80 -4.15
N ILE A 698 -10.24 -5.58 -4.06
CA ILE A 698 -11.35 -5.27 -3.14
C ILE A 698 -12.58 -6.15 -3.45
N ALA A 699 -12.89 -6.36 -4.73
CA ALA A 699 -14.02 -7.19 -5.13
C ALA A 699 -13.81 -8.70 -4.89
N GLN A 700 -12.56 -9.19 -4.96
CA GLN A 700 -12.25 -10.62 -4.92
C GLN A 700 -11.67 -11.13 -3.60
N SER A 701 -11.04 -10.28 -2.79
CA SER A 701 -10.28 -10.68 -1.60
C SER A 701 -10.87 -10.07 -0.33
N MET A 702 -11.82 -10.78 0.29
CA MET A 702 -12.45 -10.38 1.55
C MET A 702 -11.41 -10.16 2.68
N HIS A 703 -10.31 -10.90 2.66
CA HIS A 703 -9.21 -10.80 3.62
C HIS A 703 -8.49 -9.44 3.63
N TYR A 704 -8.55 -8.68 2.54
CA TYR A 704 -7.72 -7.48 2.33
C TYR A 704 -8.50 -6.26 1.83
N GLN A 705 -9.84 -6.30 1.81
CA GLN A 705 -10.69 -5.23 1.26
C GLN A 705 -10.38 -3.86 1.87
N GLN A 706 -10.36 -3.78 3.21
CA GLN A 706 -10.10 -2.53 3.93
C GLN A 706 -8.75 -1.93 3.56
N ARG A 707 -7.71 -2.78 3.50
CA ARG A 707 -6.34 -2.35 3.18
C ARG A 707 -6.25 -1.75 1.78
N PHE A 708 -6.84 -2.39 0.78
CA PHE A 708 -6.83 -1.86 -0.58
C PHE A 708 -7.75 -0.65 -0.72
N ALA A 709 -8.89 -0.65 -0.03
CA ALA A 709 -9.87 0.44 -0.07
C ALA A 709 -9.31 1.75 0.49
N VAL A 710 -8.56 1.73 1.59
CA VAL A 710 -7.97 2.95 2.17
C VAL A 710 -6.88 3.56 1.27
N ILE A 711 -6.09 2.72 0.60
CA ILE A 711 -5.10 3.19 -0.39
C ILE A 711 -5.81 3.79 -1.60
N LEU A 712 -6.87 3.12 -2.09
CA LEU A 712 -7.65 3.57 -3.22
C LEU A 712 -8.38 4.89 -2.93
N GLU A 713 -8.98 5.03 -1.74
CA GLU A 713 -9.59 6.29 -1.30
C GLU A 713 -8.56 7.42 -1.29
N ALA A 714 -7.36 7.15 -0.74
CA ALA A 714 -6.30 8.14 -0.70
C ALA A 714 -5.90 8.59 -2.12
N TYR A 715 -5.78 7.66 -3.07
CA TYR A 715 -5.49 7.98 -4.46
C TYR A 715 -6.61 8.78 -5.14
N LEU A 716 -7.88 8.34 -5.02
CA LEU A 716 -9.02 9.00 -5.64
C LEU A 716 -9.25 10.43 -5.15
N ARG A 717 -8.92 10.71 -3.88
CA ARG A 717 -8.93 12.06 -3.32
C ARG A 717 -7.84 12.97 -3.89
N GLY A 718 -6.85 12.47 -4.64
CA GLY A 718 -5.74 13.25 -5.19
C GLY A 718 -5.54 13.14 -6.71
N CYS A 719 -6.25 12.26 -7.40
CA CYS A 719 -6.05 12.00 -8.83
C CYS A 719 -6.62 13.10 -9.75
N GLY A 720 -7.45 14.00 -9.22
CA GLY A 720 -8.06 15.11 -9.98
C GLY A 720 -9.42 14.76 -10.60
N LYS A 721 -10.22 15.80 -10.90
CA LYS A 721 -11.60 15.65 -11.41
C LYS A 721 -11.67 14.85 -12.72
N ALA A 722 -10.77 15.08 -13.68
CA ALA A 722 -10.77 14.38 -14.96
C ALA A 722 -10.64 12.85 -14.79
N MET A 723 -9.67 12.40 -13.99
CA MET A 723 -9.47 10.98 -13.68
C MET A 723 -10.69 10.38 -12.95
N LEU A 724 -11.28 11.10 -12.00
CA LEU A 724 -12.50 10.66 -11.30
C LEU A 724 -13.67 10.44 -12.26
N GLN A 725 -13.89 11.36 -13.20
CA GLN A 725 -14.94 11.25 -14.20
C GLN A 725 -14.69 10.08 -15.17
N ASP A 726 -13.43 9.86 -15.55
CA ASP A 726 -13.06 8.72 -16.38
C ASP A 726 -13.34 7.39 -15.66
N PHE A 727 -12.95 7.25 -14.38
CA PHE A 727 -13.27 6.06 -13.59
C PHE A 727 -14.77 5.87 -13.40
N MET A 728 -15.55 6.94 -13.17
CA MET A 728 -17.01 6.86 -13.08
C MET A 728 -17.61 6.22 -14.33
N LYS A 729 -17.21 6.70 -15.52
CA LYS A 729 -17.68 6.16 -16.80
C LYS A 729 -17.24 4.72 -16.98
N GLN A 730 -15.99 4.39 -16.66
CA GLN A 730 -15.49 3.02 -16.82
C GLN A 730 -16.20 2.02 -15.89
N VAL A 731 -16.35 2.35 -14.61
CA VAL A 731 -17.06 1.49 -13.63
C VAL A 731 -18.52 1.30 -14.06
N GLN A 732 -19.20 2.37 -14.47
CA GLN A 732 -20.56 2.30 -15.00
C GLN A 732 -20.64 1.35 -16.20
N VAL A 733 -19.74 1.47 -17.18
CA VAL A 733 -19.70 0.58 -18.35
C VAL A 733 -19.47 -0.87 -17.93
N THR A 734 -18.53 -1.13 -17.02
CA THR A 734 -18.26 -2.49 -16.52
C THR A 734 -19.49 -3.09 -15.84
N GLU A 735 -20.22 -2.34 -15.03
CA GLU A 735 -21.45 -2.79 -14.37
C GLU A 735 -22.59 -3.06 -15.36
N LEU A 736 -22.76 -2.19 -16.36
CA LEU A 736 -23.76 -2.38 -17.41
C LEU A 736 -23.46 -3.65 -18.24
N LEU A 737 -22.21 -3.85 -18.64
CA LEU A 737 -21.78 -5.03 -19.40
C LEU A 737 -21.85 -6.31 -18.55
N HIS A 738 -21.56 -6.21 -17.25
CA HIS A 738 -21.76 -7.31 -16.30
C HIS A 738 -23.22 -7.76 -16.28
N LYS A 739 -24.15 -6.81 -16.17
CA LYS A 739 -25.60 -7.09 -16.20
C LYS A 739 -26.03 -7.76 -17.50
N VAL A 740 -25.59 -7.25 -18.66
CA VAL A 740 -25.85 -7.91 -19.96
C VAL A 740 -25.33 -9.33 -19.97
N THR A 741 -24.11 -9.54 -19.49
CA THR A 741 -23.48 -10.86 -19.47
C THR A 741 -24.26 -11.83 -18.59
N MET A 742 -24.77 -11.37 -17.43
CA MET A 742 -25.60 -12.21 -16.56
C MET A 742 -26.93 -12.58 -17.21
N ASP A 743 -27.60 -11.61 -17.85
CA ASP A 743 -28.83 -11.85 -18.61
C ASP A 743 -28.61 -12.84 -19.78
N MET A 744 -27.49 -12.73 -20.49
CA MET A 744 -27.18 -13.65 -21.59
C MET A 744 -26.87 -15.07 -21.11
N LYS A 745 -26.29 -15.20 -19.91
CA LYS A 745 -26.07 -16.50 -19.28
C LYS A 745 -27.36 -17.16 -18.82
N SER A 746 -28.33 -16.41 -18.31
CA SER A 746 -29.63 -16.97 -17.91
C SER A 746 -30.44 -17.44 -19.13
N VAL A 747 -30.47 -16.66 -20.21
CA VAL A 747 -31.17 -17.03 -21.46
C VAL A 747 -30.59 -18.28 -22.11
N SER A 748 -29.27 -18.47 -22.02
CA SER A 748 -28.58 -19.54 -22.72
C SER A 748 -28.27 -20.75 -21.82
N ALA A 749 -28.77 -20.79 -20.58
CA ALA A 749 -28.41 -21.78 -19.56
C ALA A 749 -28.57 -23.25 -19.99
N GLU A 750 -29.48 -23.53 -20.94
CA GLU A 750 -29.85 -24.89 -21.35
C GLU A 750 -29.16 -25.39 -22.64
N LYS A 751 -28.43 -24.54 -23.39
CA LYS A 751 -27.82 -24.92 -24.68
C LYS A 751 -26.37 -24.40 -24.80
N HIS A 752 -25.48 -25.28 -25.26
CA HIS A 752 -24.09 -24.94 -25.57
C HIS A 752 -23.95 -24.10 -26.85
N ASP A 753 -24.93 -24.17 -27.75
CA ASP A 753 -24.92 -23.44 -29.02
C ASP A 753 -25.43 -22.01 -28.88
N VAL A 754 -24.69 -21.08 -29.50
CA VAL A 754 -25.10 -19.68 -29.68
C VAL A 754 -26.11 -19.65 -30.82
N THR A 755 -27.40 -19.67 -30.50
CA THR A 755 -28.46 -19.61 -31.52
C THR A 755 -28.63 -18.19 -32.07
N PRO A 756 -29.18 -18.03 -33.30
CA PRO A 756 -29.52 -16.71 -33.85
C PRO A 756 -30.41 -15.87 -32.93
N GLN A 757 -31.28 -16.52 -32.14
CA GLN A 757 -32.13 -15.86 -31.16
C GLN A 757 -31.33 -15.22 -30.02
N VAL A 758 -30.28 -15.87 -29.52
CA VAL A 758 -29.39 -15.31 -28.49
C VAL A 758 -28.63 -14.10 -29.03
N ILE A 759 -28.18 -14.16 -30.29
CA ILE A 759 -27.52 -13.03 -30.96
C ILE A 759 -28.49 -11.85 -31.12
N ALA A 760 -29.72 -12.10 -31.57
CA ALA A 760 -30.74 -11.06 -31.71
C ALA A 760 -31.07 -10.39 -30.36
N GLN A 761 -31.20 -11.18 -29.29
CA GLN A 761 -31.44 -10.65 -27.95
C GLN A 761 -30.25 -9.85 -27.40
N LEU A 762 -29.01 -10.29 -27.67
CA LEU A 762 -27.83 -9.50 -27.33
C LEU A 762 -27.89 -8.14 -28.05
N LYS A 763 -28.09 -8.13 -29.37
CA LYS A 763 -28.16 -6.90 -30.17
C LYS A 763 -29.23 -5.94 -29.64
N GLN A 764 -30.45 -6.43 -29.42
CA GLN A 764 -31.55 -5.64 -28.87
C GLN A 764 -31.21 -5.04 -27.49
N LYS A 765 -30.54 -5.80 -26.61
CA LYS A 765 -30.12 -5.30 -25.30
C LYS A 765 -29.02 -4.25 -25.41
N LEU A 766 -28.05 -4.45 -26.32
CA LEU A 766 -26.99 -3.48 -26.57
C LEU A 766 -27.52 -2.18 -27.17
N GLU A 767 -28.48 -2.26 -28.10
CA GLU A 767 -29.18 -1.09 -28.67
C GLU A 767 -29.85 -0.27 -27.57
N LYS A 768 -30.69 -0.93 -26.76
CA LYS A 768 -31.38 -0.28 -25.64
C LYS A 768 -30.41 0.36 -24.64
N LEU A 769 -29.27 -0.28 -24.39
CA LEU A 769 -28.25 0.26 -23.50
C LEU A 769 -27.59 1.51 -24.08
N GLN A 770 -27.20 1.45 -25.35
CA GLN A 770 -26.58 2.56 -26.06
C GLN A 770 -27.48 3.81 -26.08
N ASP A 771 -28.79 3.64 -26.27
CA ASP A 771 -29.73 4.76 -26.39
C ASP A 771 -30.08 5.44 -25.06
N SER A 772 -29.79 4.81 -23.91
CA SER A 772 -30.33 5.28 -22.62
C SER A 772 -29.33 5.43 -21.47
N LYS A 773 -28.30 4.57 -21.41
CA LYS A 773 -27.47 4.43 -20.19
C LYS A 773 -25.97 4.39 -20.45
N PHE A 774 -25.55 4.20 -21.69
CA PHE A 774 -24.14 4.11 -22.04
C PHE A 774 -23.54 5.52 -22.16
N PRO A 775 -22.34 5.79 -21.61
CA PRO A 775 -21.68 7.08 -21.82
C PRO A 775 -21.30 7.28 -23.29
N GLU A 776 -21.31 8.52 -23.77
CA GLU A 776 -20.96 8.86 -25.16
C GLU A 776 -19.57 8.35 -25.57
N CYS A 777 -18.61 8.47 -24.65
CA CYS A 777 -17.30 7.86 -24.77
C CYS A 777 -16.68 7.58 -23.40
N PHE A 778 -15.73 6.65 -23.35
CA PHE A 778 -14.95 6.32 -22.16
C PHE A 778 -13.54 5.85 -22.54
N ARG A 779 -12.57 6.06 -21.64
CA ARG A 779 -11.23 5.48 -21.80
C ARG A 779 -11.26 3.99 -21.54
N VAL A 780 -10.52 3.23 -22.32
CA VAL A 780 -10.52 1.76 -22.20
C VAL A 780 -9.69 1.31 -20.98
N PRO A 781 -10.19 0.42 -20.11
CA PRO A 781 -9.47 0.01 -18.90
C PRO A 781 -8.11 -0.67 -19.14
N TYR A 782 -7.92 -1.43 -20.22
CA TYR A 782 -6.63 -2.09 -20.49
C TYR A 782 -5.61 -1.19 -21.21
N ASP A 783 -6.06 -0.09 -21.84
CA ASP A 783 -5.21 0.89 -22.52
C ASP A 783 -5.85 2.29 -22.39
N PRO A 784 -5.39 3.12 -21.42
CA PRO A 784 -5.98 4.44 -21.18
C PRO A 784 -5.73 5.45 -22.31
N GLY A 785 -4.88 5.11 -23.29
CA GLY A 785 -4.67 5.93 -24.50
C GLY A 785 -5.80 5.79 -25.52
N LEU A 786 -6.61 4.73 -25.43
CA LEU A 786 -7.74 4.51 -26.33
C LEU A 786 -9.04 5.06 -25.73
N LYS A 787 -9.84 5.74 -26.55
CA LYS A 787 -11.19 6.21 -26.21
C LYS A 787 -12.22 5.45 -27.05
N ALA A 788 -13.04 4.63 -26.38
CA ALA A 788 -14.15 3.93 -27.00
C ALA A 788 -15.40 4.83 -27.04
N GLY A 789 -16.06 4.87 -28.19
CA GLY A 789 -17.31 5.59 -28.43
C GLY A 789 -18.52 4.66 -28.50
N ALA A 790 -19.37 4.87 -29.51
CA ALA A 790 -20.54 4.03 -29.75
C ALA A 790 -20.17 2.57 -30.13
N LEU A 791 -20.99 1.62 -29.68
CA LEU A 791 -20.95 0.23 -30.08
C LEU A 791 -21.30 0.06 -31.55
N VAL A 792 -20.52 -0.79 -32.23
CA VAL A 792 -20.84 -1.33 -33.55
C VAL A 792 -21.58 -2.64 -33.34
N ILE A 793 -22.88 -2.52 -33.04
CA ILE A 793 -23.75 -3.62 -32.58
C ILE A 793 -23.76 -4.79 -33.56
N GLU A 794 -23.68 -4.50 -34.87
CA GLU A 794 -23.63 -5.54 -35.90
C GLU A 794 -22.43 -6.47 -35.80
N LYS A 795 -21.31 -5.99 -35.25
CA LYS A 795 -20.08 -6.78 -35.06
C LYS A 795 -20.00 -7.44 -33.67
N CYS A 796 -20.93 -7.12 -32.77
CA CYS A 796 -20.96 -7.68 -31.42
C CYS A 796 -21.53 -9.12 -31.43
N LYS A 797 -20.93 -10.03 -30.66
CA LYS A 797 -21.37 -11.44 -30.61
C LYS A 797 -21.09 -12.10 -29.27
N VAL A 798 -21.89 -13.11 -28.93
CA VAL A 798 -21.56 -14.07 -27.87
C VAL A 798 -20.59 -15.10 -28.45
N MET A 799 -19.43 -15.28 -27.81
CA MET A 799 -18.46 -16.27 -28.29
C MET A 799 -18.86 -17.68 -27.86
N ALA A 800 -18.62 -18.67 -28.73
CA ALA A 800 -18.88 -20.09 -28.48
C ALA A 800 -17.86 -20.68 -27.50
N SER A 801 -18.03 -20.38 -26.21
CA SER A 801 -17.22 -20.91 -25.10
C SER A 801 -18.13 -21.23 -23.91
N LYS A 802 -17.68 -22.14 -23.03
CA LYS A 802 -18.43 -22.57 -21.82
C LYS A 802 -18.86 -21.38 -20.96
N LYS A 803 -18.04 -20.34 -20.88
CA LYS A 803 -18.26 -19.15 -20.04
C LYS A 803 -18.98 -18.02 -20.77
N LYS A 804 -19.25 -18.21 -22.07
CA LYS A 804 -20.03 -17.32 -22.95
C LYS A 804 -19.59 -15.85 -22.87
N PRO A 805 -18.31 -15.56 -23.16
CA PRO A 805 -17.84 -14.19 -23.12
C PRO A 805 -18.43 -13.39 -24.29
N LEU A 806 -18.51 -12.08 -24.10
CA LEU A 806 -19.02 -11.14 -25.10
C LEU A 806 -17.85 -10.56 -25.90
N TRP A 807 -17.93 -10.63 -27.22
CA TRP A 807 -17.10 -9.84 -28.12
C TRP A 807 -17.84 -8.55 -28.44
N LEU A 808 -17.24 -7.42 -28.06
CA LEU A 808 -17.80 -6.08 -28.21
C LEU A 808 -16.88 -5.27 -29.13
N GLU A 809 -17.47 -4.48 -30.01
CA GLU A 809 -16.74 -3.63 -30.95
C GLU A 809 -17.21 -2.20 -30.78
N PHE A 810 -16.27 -1.29 -30.56
CA PHE A 810 -16.55 0.13 -30.37
C PHE A 810 -15.92 0.95 -31.48
N LYS A 811 -16.56 2.06 -31.86
CA LYS A 811 -15.89 3.07 -32.69
C LYS A 811 -14.81 3.76 -31.86
N CYS A 812 -13.69 4.13 -32.49
CA CYS A 812 -12.77 5.07 -31.90
C CYS A 812 -13.46 6.43 -31.74
N ALA A 813 -13.49 6.97 -30.51
CA ALA A 813 -14.12 8.25 -30.23
C ALA A 813 -13.17 9.44 -30.51
N ASP A 814 -11.90 9.18 -30.80
CA ASP A 814 -10.94 10.23 -31.15
C ASP A 814 -11.17 10.67 -32.61
N PRO A 815 -11.53 11.95 -32.86
CA PRO A 815 -11.79 12.45 -34.20
C PRO A 815 -10.54 12.51 -35.09
N THR A 816 -9.35 12.38 -34.50
CA THR A 816 -8.07 12.35 -35.19
C THR A 816 -7.64 10.94 -35.60
N SER A 817 -8.46 9.92 -35.31
CA SER A 817 -8.22 8.57 -35.80
C SER A 817 -8.26 8.57 -37.33
N LEU A 818 -7.16 8.15 -37.96
CA LEU A 818 -7.08 8.04 -39.42
C LEU A 818 -7.66 6.72 -39.94
N SER A 819 -7.72 5.72 -39.07
CA SER A 819 -8.32 4.42 -39.38
C SER A 819 -9.78 4.39 -38.92
N ASN A 820 -10.62 3.71 -39.72
CA ASN A 820 -11.96 3.30 -39.32
C ASN A 820 -11.92 1.98 -38.51
N GLU A 821 -10.77 1.65 -37.94
CA GLU A 821 -10.62 0.46 -37.11
C GLU A 821 -11.44 0.62 -35.83
N THR A 822 -12.06 -0.48 -35.45
CA THR A 822 -12.88 -0.56 -34.25
C THR A 822 -12.03 -1.07 -33.08
N ILE A 823 -12.40 -0.66 -31.88
CA ILE A 823 -11.78 -1.11 -30.64
C ILE A 823 -12.54 -2.37 -30.19
N GLY A 824 -11.91 -3.53 -30.38
CA GLY A 824 -12.43 -4.82 -29.96
C GLY A 824 -12.16 -5.09 -28.48
N ILE A 825 -13.19 -5.46 -27.71
CA ILE A 825 -13.09 -5.81 -26.30
C ILE A 825 -13.76 -7.16 -26.05
N ILE A 826 -13.04 -8.09 -25.43
CA ILE A 826 -13.62 -9.33 -24.89
C ILE A 826 -14.01 -9.10 -23.44
N PHE A 827 -15.31 -9.11 -23.15
CA PHE A 827 -15.83 -9.07 -21.79
C PHE A 827 -16.11 -10.49 -21.29
N LYS A 828 -15.35 -10.95 -20.30
CA LYS A 828 -15.50 -12.29 -19.69
C LYS A 828 -16.01 -12.17 -18.26
N HIS A 829 -16.89 -13.08 -17.87
CA HIS A 829 -17.30 -13.25 -16.48
C HIS A 829 -17.19 -14.71 -16.06
N GLY A 830 -16.69 -14.95 -14.86
CA GLY A 830 -16.64 -16.27 -14.22
C GLY A 830 -15.36 -17.06 -14.46
N ASP A 831 -14.34 -16.43 -15.05
CA ASP A 831 -12.95 -16.92 -15.07
C ASP A 831 -12.09 -15.93 -14.29
N ASP A 832 -11.09 -16.42 -13.55
CA ASP A 832 -10.09 -15.58 -12.89
C ASP A 832 -8.96 -15.26 -13.85
N LEU A 833 -8.90 -14.01 -14.31
CA LEU A 833 -7.92 -13.55 -15.30
C LEU A 833 -6.57 -13.13 -14.69
N ARG A 834 -6.41 -13.20 -13.36
CA ARG A 834 -5.15 -12.81 -12.70
C ARG A 834 -3.98 -13.70 -13.14
N GLN A 835 -4.24 -14.99 -13.37
CA GLN A 835 -3.24 -15.92 -13.90
C GLN A 835 -2.83 -15.54 -15.32
N ASP A 836 -3.79 -15.27 -16.21
CA ASP A 836 -3.52 -14.80 -17.57
C ASP A 836 -2.71 -13.49 -17.57
N MET A 837 -3.07 -12.53 -16.70
CA MET A 837 -2.33 -11.27 -16.55
C MET A 837 -0.87 -11.50 -16.18
N LEU A 838 -0.61 -12.39 -15.21
CA LEU A 838 0.75 -12.73 -14.82
C LEU A 838 1.53 -13.38 -15.97
N ILE A 839 0.90 -14.32 -16.69
CA ILE A 839 1.55 -14.99 -17.83
C ILE A 839 1.90 -13.99 -18.93
N LEU A 840 0.98 -13.10 -19.29
CA LEU A 840 1.21 -12.06 -20.30
C LEU A 840 2.33 -11.10 -19.88
N GLN A 841 2.39 -10.75 -18.60
CA GLN A 841 3.46 -9.92 -18.06
C GLN A 841 4.82 -10.63 -18.13
N VAL A 842 4.89 -11.91 -17.77
CA VAL A 842 6.11 -12.73 -17.89
C VAL A 842 6.55 -12.86 -19.34
N LEU A 843 5.63 -13.10 -20.27
CA LEU A 843 5.92 -13.13 -21.70
C LEU A 843 6.47 -11.78 -22.20
N SER A 844 5.89 -10.67 -21.74
CA SER A 844 6.40 -9.32 -22.06
C SER A 844 7.83 -9.11 -21.52
N ALA A 845 8.10 -9.54 -20.28
CA ALA A 845 9.43 -9.48 -19.68
C ALA A 845 10.46 -10.32 -20.45
N LEU A 846 10.09 -11.55 -20.84
CA LEU A 846 10.92 -12.44 -21.65
C LEU A 846 11.22 -11.81 -23.03
N CYS A 847 10.20 -11.27 -23.70
CA CYS A 847 10.38 -10.56 -24.97
C CYS A 847 11.32 -9.35 -24.81
N CYS A 848 11.21 -8.58 -23.73
CA CYS A 848 12.13 -7.47 -23.45
C CYS A 848 13.57 -7.95 -23.25
N ALA A 849 13.77 -9.03 -22.48
CA ALA A 849 15.08 -9.62 -22.24
C ALA A 849 15.71 -10.16 -23.54
N VAL A 850 14.94 -10.83 -24.40
CA VAL A 850 15.38 -11.32 -25.71
C VAL A 850 15.75 -10.16 -26.64
N ASN A 851 14.92 -9.11 -26.69
CA ASN A 851 15.18 -7.91 -27.50
C ASN A 851 16.45 -7.17 -27.06
N LEU A 852 16.71 -7.08 -25.75
CA LEU A 852 17.95 -6.49 -25.22
C LEU A 852 19.20 -7.32 -25.55
N GLN A 853 19.04 -8.63 -25.77
CA GLN A 853 20.13 -9.52 -26.20
C GLN A 853 20.33 -9.54 -27.73
N GLY A 854 19.60 -8.71 -28.48
CA GLY A 854 19.74 -8.61 -29.94
C GLY A 854 19.29 -9.86 -30.71
N ARG A 855 18.56 -10.77 -30.06
CA ARG A 855 17.99 -11.97 -30.70
C ARG A 855 16.60 -11.63 -31.23
N ARG A 856 16.35 -11.96 -32.50
CA ARG A 856 15.06 -11.75 -33.18
C ARG A 856 13.98 -12.68 -32.67
#